data_AF-A0A212TZR5-F1
#
_entry.id   AF-A0A212TZR5-F1
#
_cell.length_a   1.000
_cell.length_b   1.000
_cell.length_c   1.000
_cell.angle_alpha   90.00
_cell.angle_beta   90.00
_cell.angle_gamma   90.00
#
_symmetry.space_group_name_H-M   'P 1'
#
loop_
_entity.id
_entity.type
_entity.pdbx_description
1 polymer ?
#
loop_
_entity_poly.entity_id
_entity_poly.type
_entity_poly.pdbx_seq_one_letter_code
_entity_poly.pdbx_strand_id
1 'polypeptide(L)'
;MTDATPAGPPASTACPVLTDGRVRLRLHDARDVPAVVETSTDPEAVRWTTVPSPYGTGEAQWWVGHMREGWEARATGDERAVMGWAIDLHEGAARDDRSATDEGGWRFAGQVEIRPIGGGVGELGLVLHPEARGQGVMTAACRLAMAWATEHGGLETLHWRTAVGNWASRRAGWRLGFRFSSAVRGLMPQERETFDGWVGTWRAGEPMEPVHPWRAAVTLEGAAGVDGRGRELPGVRLRAFTEGDRPAEGPDAEGLRYMHTSVPPAGEAEFTAWLTGLREQMATGTGIHWAVCDPATDEALGGISLFRLGNPYQPTSAQLSFWMHPAGRGRGLLHAGLLQVVDHAFAPEDEGGLGLVRIGSEARASNTASIGAHLRAGFRVVGQTLASAGAGEELEDSWAFELLHEARLPEGTPRGTPPAARPAVAPRARAEAGLPQPVLEGDGIVLRAFTADDVPALAAMPSETEHWRFMGAPGNVAEAREYVAQREQRRLAGTDLTYAVVGAEGTELAGELLGAMNLLGLADRHFPDTAEVGYWVNPAHRGGGVLQRALDTVLDFVTRPVAEGGLGRARVVATTHEDNLASQAVLQRAGFTLWGTEPAAHPVDDAEPTGARHAITRWAWTVGEDRVEVGAATVARRRLPATLQGSTRQGERLVLAAVTDSTADVARIVEACRDPESVRWLGGPGRIHAGYTEADARSFVAALSRGCLHGTWAGWAIRDADGLLLGMIDVQEPGERSEIGYWVHPEARGRGVVSAALQLLVRHALTPAGSGGMGLRRLTIRHAADNAGSRRAIEGAGFQRIGLARRAGNLGDGTFADDVLYDLLPEDLPAC
;
A
#
# COMPACT_ATOMS: atom_id res chain seq x y z
N MET A 1 67.98 17.84 41.39
CA MET A 1 68.40 18.63 40.21
C MET A 1 68.99 17.67 39.21
N THR A 2 68.16 17.18 38.28
CA THR A 2 68.48 16.76 36.90
C THR A 2 67.20 16.19 36.31
N ASP A 3 66.62 17.04 35.47
CA ASP A 3 65.79 16.81 34.30
C ASP A 3 65.68 15.38 33.78
N ALA A 4 64.44 14.92 33.56
CA ALA A 4 64.11 13.76 32.74
C ALA A 4 62.89 14.13 31.89
N THR A 5 63.18 14.73 30.74
CA THR A 5 62.27 14.90 29.61
C THR A 5 61.62 13.54 29.29
N PRO A 6 60.29 13.45 29.18
CA PRO A 6 59.64 12.20 28.82
C PRO A 6 60.00 11.87 27.37
N ALA A 7 60.54 10.66 27.18
CA ALA A 7 60.73 10.07 25.87
C ALA A 7 59.40 10.09 25.10
N GLY A 8 59.43 10.63 23.88
CA GLY A 8 58.28 10.62 22.97
C GLY A 8 57.78 9.19 22.71
N PRO A 9 56.51 9.04 22.29
CA PRO A 9 55.93 7.73 22.04
C PRO A 9 56.77 6.96 21.00
N PRO A 10 57.02 5.66 21.19
CA PRO A 10 57.71 4.85 20.20
C PRO A 10 56.90 4.80 18.90
N ALA A 11 57.59 4.75 17.76
CA ALA A 11 56.98 4.63 16.44
C ALA A 11 56.11 3.36 16.36
N SER A 12 54.80 3.49 16.59
CA SER A 12 53.84 2.40 16.47
C SER A 12 53.41 2.24 15.01
N THR A 13 53.40 1.00 14.51
CA THR A 13 52.94 0.59 13.18
C THR A 13 51.66 1.32 12.75
N ALA A 14 51.76 2.01 11.61
CA ALA A 14 50.78 2.95 11.06
C ALA A 14 49.36 2.38 10.77
N CYS A 15 49.20 1.05 10.71
CA CYS A 15 47.93 0.37 10.45
C CYS A 15 47.42 -0.33 11.72
N PRO A 16 46.16 -0.12 12.13
CA PRO A 16 45.58 -0.81 13.28
C PRO A 16 45.30 -2.28 12.96
N VAL A 17 45.52 -3.15 13.94
CA VAL A 17 45.01 -4.53 13.91
C VAL A 17 43.66 -4.56 14.60
N LEU A 18 42.60 -4.93 13.87
CA LEU A 18 41.22 -4.96 14.36
C LEU A 18 40.71 -6.40 14.36
N THR A 19 39.92 -6.80 15.35
CA THR A 19 39.36 -8.15 15.36
C THR A 19 38.06 -8.25 16.17
N ASP A 20 37.17 -9.14 15.74
CA ASP A 20 35.99 -9.57 16.51
C ASP A 20 36.18 -10.99 17.10
N GLY A 21 37.41 -11.52 17.08
CA GLY A 21 37.76 -12.87 17.50
C GLY A 21 37.61 -13.94 16.41
N ARG A 22 36.85 -13.70 15.34
CA ARG A 22 36.70 -14.62 14.20
C ARG A 22 37.36 -14.08 12.94
N VAL A 23 37.22 -12.78 12.71
CA VAL A 23 37.82 -12.02 11.61
C VAL A 23 38.86 -11.07 12.19
N ARG A 24 40.01 -10.97 11.51
CA ARG A 24 41.09 -10.04 11.85
C ARG A 24 41.39 -9.18 10.63
N LEU A 25 41.42 -7.87 10.82
CA LEU A 25 41.96 -6.91 9.86
C LEU A 25 43.39 -6.58 10.26
N ARG A 26 44.30 -6.66 9.30
CA ARG A 26 45.71 -6.31 9.50
C ARG A 26 46.29 -5.64 8.26
N LEU A 27 47.48 -5.09 8.41
CA LEU A 27 48.28 -4.62 7.28
C LEU A 27 48.58 -5.77 6.31
N HIS A 28 48.50 -5.48 5.02
CA HIS A 28 48.96 -6.40 3.98
C HIS A 28 50.48 -6.65 4.10
N ASP A 29 50.89 -7.89 3.82
CA ASP A 29 52.30 -8.27 3.76
C ASP A 29 52.60 -9.21 2.58
N ALA A 30 53.89 -9.47 2.35
CA ALA A 30 54.36 -10.23 1.19
C ALA A 30 53.78 -11.67 1.10
N ARG A 31 53.31 -12.24 2.21
CA ARG A 31 52.67 -13.57 2.25
C ARG A 31 51.28 -13.57 1.63
N ASP A 32 50.64 -12.40 1.52
CA ASP A 32 49.30 -12.27 0.93
C ASP A 32 49.33 -12.36 -0.60
N VAL A 33 50.49 -12.10 -1.22
CA VAL A 33 50.65 -11.97 -2.68
C VAL A 33 50.06 -13.17 -3.45
N PRO A 34 50.34 -14.44 -3.12
CA PRO A 34 49.75 -15.57 -3.82
C PRO A 34 48.21 -15.61 -3.75
N ALA A 35 47.64 -15.33 -2.57
CA ALA A 35 46.19 -15.33 -2.37
C ALA A 35 45.50 -14.12 -3.02
N VAL A 36 46.20 -12.98 -3.14
CA VAL A 36 45.74 -11.82 -3.91
C VAL A 36 45.70 -12.12 -5.41
N VAL A 37 46.69 -12.87 -5.93
CA VAL A 37 46.66 -13.35 -7.32
C VAL A 37 45.48 -14.30 -7.54
N GLU A 38 45.28 -15.28 -6.65
CA GLU A 38 44.14 -16.20 -6.72
C GLU A 38 42.81 -15.45 -6.68
N THR A 39 42.66 -14.51 -5.75
CA THR A 39 41.46 -13.67 -5.64
C THR A 39 41.21 -12.84 -6.91
N SER A 40 42.25 -12.26 -7.49
CA SER A 40 42.14 -11.35 -8.65
C SER A 40 42.07 -12.08 -9.99
N THR A 41 42.28 -13.40 -10.01
CA THR A 41 42.10 -14.25 -11.20
C THR A 41 40.83 -15.10 -11.14
N ASP A 42 40.13 -15.12 -10.00
CA ASP A 42 38.81 -15.73 -9.85
C ASP A 42 37.79 -15.14 -10.85
N PRO A 43 37.06 -15.97 -11.62
CA PRO A 43 36.13 -15.48 -12.64
C PRO A 43 35.07 -14.49 -12.13
N GLU A 44 34.57 -14.67 -10.91
CA GLU A 44 33.58 -13.75 -10.32
C GLU A 44 34.24 -12.43 -9.92
N ALA A 45 35.46 -12.44 -9.36
CA ALA A 45 36.19 -11.22 -9.08
C ALA A 45 36.51 -10.43 -10.35
N VAL A 46 37.02 -11.10 -11.39
CA VAL A 46 37.30 -10.49 -12.70
C VAL A 46 36.03 -9.91 -13.33
N ARG A 47 34.90 -10.62 -13.19
CA ARG A 47 33.60 -10.18 -13.71
C ARG A 47 33.09 -8.90 -13.06
N TRP A 48 33.41 -8.61 -11.80
CA TRP A 48 32.82 -7.48 -11.07
C TRP A 48 33.80 -6.37 -10.68
N THR A 49 35.08 -6.51 -11.02
CA THR A 49 36.14 -5.56 -10.66
C THR A 49 36.90 -5.09 -11.89
N THR A 50 37.72 -4.04 -11.70
CA THR A 50 38.61 -3.49 -12.73
C THR A 50 40.05 -3.96 -12.56
N VAL A 51 40.25 -5.13 -11.95
CA VAL A 51 41.59 -5.70 -11.83
C VAL A 51 42.16 -5.95 -13.23
N PRO A 52 43.43 -5.60 -13.50
CA PRO A 52 44.04 -5.86 -14.80
C PRO A 52 43.93 -7.34 -15.20
N SER A 53 43.59 -7.62 -16.46
CA SER A 53 43.61 -8.97 -17.00
C SER A 53 44.65 -9.10 -18.14
N PRO A 54 45.64 -10.00 -18.05
CA PRO A 54 45.88 -10.96 -16.97
C PRO A 54 46.45 -10.32 -15.69
N TYR A 55 46.09 -10.89 -14.53
CA TYR A 55 46.60 -10.46 -13.21
C TYR A 55 47.68 -11.42 -12.71
N GLY A 56 48.87 -10.91 -12.35
CA GLY A 56 50.00 -11.72 -11.92
C GLY A 56 50.66 -11.27 -10.62
N THR A 57 51.77 -11.93 -10.28
CA THR A 57 52.54 -11.66 -9.05
C THR A 57 53.03 -10.21 -8.96
N GLY A 58 53.39 -9.60 -10.08
CA GLY A 58 53.87 -8.21 -10.11
C GLY A 58 52.78 -7.22 -9.70
N GLU A 59 51.58 -7.37 -10.27
CA GLU A 59 50.41 -6.55 -9.93
C GLU A 59 50.01 -6.73 -8.46
N ALA A 60 50.02 -7.97 -7.96
CA ALA A 60 49.74 -8.27 -6.56
C ALA A 60 50.77 -7.67 -5.59
N GLN A 61 52.06 -7.72 -5.93
CA GLN A 61 53.13 -7.10 -5.14
C GLN A 61 52.97 -5.57 -5.10
N TRP A 62 52.66 -4.96 -6.24
CA TRP A 62 52.37 -3.52 -6.31
C TRP A 62 51.15 -3.16 -5.45
N TRP A 63 50.06 -3.92 -5.55
CA TRP A 63 48.84 -3.69 -4.77
C TRP A 63 49.09 -3.77 -3.26
N VAL A 64 49.78 -4.82 -2.79
CA VAL A 64 50.18 -4.98 -1.38
C VAL A 64 51.06 -3.81 -0.93
N GLY A 65 52.00 -3.36 -1.77
CA GLY A 65 52.81 -2.17 -1.52
C GLY A 65 51.97 -0.91 -1.39
N HIS A 66 51.04 -0.69 -2.32
CA HIS A 66 50.15 0.47 -2.35
C HIS A 66 49.29 0.60 -1.08
N MET A 67 48.76 -0.51 -0.57
CA MET A 67 48.01 -0.52 0.69
C MET A 67 48.89 -0.11 1.88
N ARG A 68 50.17 -0.50 1.89
CA ARG A 68 51.13 -0.09 2.94
C ARG A 68 51.48 1.38 2.86
N GLU A 69 51.76 1.88 1.67
CA GLU A 69 52.02 3.30 1.41
C GLU A 69 50.85 4.18 1.88
N GLY A 70 49.60 3.74 1.69
CA GLY A 70 48.42 4.42 2.20
C GLY A 70 48.43 4.62 3.72
N TRP A 71 48.76 3.56 4.48
CA TRP A 71 48.89 3.67 5.93
C TRP A 71 50.07 4.53 6.36
N GLU A 72 51.21 4.43 5.69
CA GLU A 72 52.39 5.25 5.97
C GLU A 72 52.10 6.75 5.75
N ALA A 73 51.45 7.10 4.62
CA ALA A 73 51.02 8.47 4.34
C ALA A 73 50.04 8.98 5.42
N ARG A 74 49.10 8.14 5.84
CA ARG A 74 48.14 8.49 6.90
C ARG A 74 48.83 8.74 8.24
N ALA A 75 49.84 7.93 8.60
CA ALA A 75 50.63 8.16 9.81
C ALA A 75 51.42 9.49 9.78
N THR A 76 51.68 10.03 8.58
CA THR A 76 52.27 11.36 8.41
C THR A 76 51.24 12.50 8.31
N GLY A 77 49.94 12.20 8.48
CA GLY A 77 48.85 13.18 8.53
C GLY A 77 48.06 13.35 7.22
N ASP A 78 48.26 12.50 6.21
CA ASP A 78 47.44 12.54 5.00
C ASP A 78 46.07 11.89 5.23
N GLU A 79 45.07 12.72 5.52
CA GLU A 79 43.69 12.28 5.72
C GLU A 79 43.03 11.70 4.46
N ARG A 80 43.60 11.96 3.27
CA ARG A 80 43.10 11.44 1.98
C ARG A 80 43.67 10.07 1.61
N ALA A 81 44.68 9.60 2.33
CA ALA A 81 45.31 8.33 2.05
C ALA A 81 44.34 7.15 2.25
N VAL A 82 44.45 6.14 1.39
CA VAL A 82 43.62 4.93 1.43
C VAL A 82 43.87 4.13 2.72
N MET A 83 42.80 3.60 3.30
CA MET A 83 42.86 2.69 4.44
C MET A 83 42.55 1.28 3.95
N GLY A 84 43.57 0.47 3.71
CA GLY A 84 43.43 -0.89 3.17
C GLY A 84 43.90 -1.97 4.12
N TRP A 85 43.07 -2.98 4.38
CA TRP A 85 43.39 -4.11 5.25
C TRP A 85 43.29 -5.44 4.52
N ALA A 86 44.22 -6.34 4.83
CA ALA A 86 44.05 -7.76 4.62
C ALA A 86 43.05 -8.29 5.64
N ILE A 87 42.14 -9.15 5.19
CA ILE A 87 41.17 -9.85 6.02
C ILE A 87 41.73 -11.25 6.28
N ASP A 88 41.91 -11.61 7.55
CA ASP A 88 42.14 -12.99 7.96
C ASP A 88 40.91 -13.59 8.64
N LEU A 89 40.75 -14.90 8.47
CA LEU A 89 39.75 -15.73 9.12
C LEU A 89 40.43 -16.75 10.06
N HIS A 90 39.94 -16.87 11.29
CA HIS A 90 40.45 -17.85 12.26
C HIS A 90 39.84 -19.25 12.06
N GLU A 91 40.68 -20.29 12.01
CA GLU A 91 40.28 -21.69 11.96
C GLU A 91 39.81 -22.20 13.33
N GLY A 92 38.55 -21.89 13.64
CA GLY A 92 37.69 -22.63 14.59
C GLY A 92 36.36 -23.07 13.95
N ALA A 93 36.23 -22.92 12.62
CA ALA A 93 35.04 -23.23 11.84
C ALA A 93 35.40 -24.17 10.68
N ALA A 94 34.88 -25.40 10.74
CA ALA A 94 35.26 -26.57 9.95
C ALA A 94 35.37 -26.40 8.41
N ARG A 95 36.51 -26.82 7.82
CA ARG A 95 36.64 -27.91 6.81
C ARG A 95 38.10 -28.10 6.36
N ASP A 96 38.39 -29.32 5.89
CA ASP A 96 39.71 -29.93 5.64
C ASP A 96 40.74 -29.10 4.84
N ASP A 97 41.90 -28.93 5.49
CA ASP A 97 43.29 -28.99 5.01
C ASP A 97 43.53 -28.68 3.52
N ARG A 98 43.87 -27.40 3.24
CA ARG A 98 44.72 -27.02 2.10
C ARG A 98 45.25 -25.57 2.05
N SER A 99 44.87 -24.66 2.96
CA SER A 99 45.45 -23.30 3.00
C SER A 99 46.43 -23.15 4.15
N ALA A 100 47.68 -22.74 3.88
CA ALA A 100 48.71 -22.52 4.88
C ALA A 100 48.26 -21.53 5.97
N THR A 101 47.99 -22.02 7.17
CA THR A 101 47.68 -21.20 8.35
C THR A 101 48.96 -20.61 8.95
N ASP A 102 48.88 -19.41 9.52
CA ASP A 102 49.96 -18.89 10.37
C ASP A 102 50.03 -19.65 11.72
N GLU A 103 51.07 -19.38 12.53
CA GLU A 103 51.30 -19.99 13.85
C GLU A 103 50.15 -19.75 14.87
N GLY A 104 49.09 -19.03 14.49
CA GLY A 104 47.90 -18.75 15.30
C GLY A 104 46.58 -19.21 14.70
N GLY A 105 46.58 -20.04 13.64
CA GLY A 105 45.35 -20.56 13.03
C GLY A 105 44.60 -19.55 12.16
N TRP A 106 45.24 -18.48 11.71
CA TRP A 106 44.63 -17.50 10.80
C TRP A 106 45.02 -17.77 9.35
N ARG A 107 44.07 -17.56 8.44
CA ARG A 107 44.29 -17.62 6.99
C ARG A 107 43.75 -16.39 6.27
N PHE A 108 44.42 -15.97 5.20
CA PHE A 108 43.94 -14.88 4.35
C PHE A 108 42.57 -15.22 3.75
N ALA A 109 41.64 -14.28 3.82
CA ALA A 109 40.26 -14.44 3.40
C ALA A 109 39.79 -13.36 2.42
N GLY A 110 40.57 -12.29 2.21
CA GLY A 110 40.25 -11.23 1.27
C GLY A 110 40.83 -9.89 1.70
N GLN A 111 40.20 -8.81 1.21
CA GLN A 111 40.64 -7.44 1.43
C GLN A 111 39.45 -6.48 1.55
N VAL A 112 39.61 -5.48 2.40
CA VAL A 112 38.65 -4.36 2.56
C VAL A 112 39.43 -3.06 2.54
N GLU A 113 38.94 -2.08 1.80
CA GLU A 113 39.54 -0.75 1.73
C GLU A 113 38.47 0.33 1.91
N ILE A 114 38.88 1.46 2.50
CA ILE A 114 38.10 2.69 2.52
C ILE A 114 38.96 3.79 1.89
N ARG A 115 38.47 4.38 0.80
CA ARG A 115 39.10 5.48 0.08
C ARG A 115 38.43 6.80 0.44
N PRO A 116 39.06 7.69 1.22
CA PRO A 116 38.55 9.05 1.41
C PRO A 116 38.44 9.78 0.06
N ILE A 117 37.30 10.41 -0.20
CA ILE A 117 37.07 11.23 -1.40
C ILE A 117 36.93 12.73 -1.06
N GLY A 118 37.10 13.09 0.23
CA GLY A 118 37.11 14.45 0.74
C GLY A 118 35.82 14.84 1.46
N GLY A 119 35.89 15.92 2.26
CA GLY A 119 34.73 16.46 2.98
C GLY A 119 34.11 15.50 4.01
N GLY A 120 34.91 14.63 4.63
CA GLY A 120 34.41 13.60 5.55
C GLY A 120 33.71 12.42 4.86
N VAL A 121 33.82 12.29 3.53
CA VAL A 121 33.22 11.18 2.77
C VAL A 121 34.29 10.18 2.34
N GLY A 122 34.00 8.88 2.48
CA GLY A 122 34.83 7.80 1.94
C GLY A 122 34.04 6.78 1.14
N GLU A 123 34.72 6.01 0.30
CA GLU A 123 34.16 4.93 -0.51
C GLU A 123 34.70 3.58 -0.03
N LEU A 124 33.80 2.64 0.24
CA LEU A 124 34.11 1.28 0.68
C LEU A 124 34.35 0.36 -0.54
N GLY A 125 35.57 -0.19 -0.63
CA GLY A 125 35.95 -1.23 -1.58
C GLY A 125 36.11 -2.58 -0.88
N LEU A 126 35.68 -3.66 -1.54
CA LEU A 126 35.66 -5.00 -0.95
C LEU A 126 35.90 -6.09 -1.99
N VAL A 127 36.77 -7.05 -1.66
CA VAL A 127 36.98 -8.26 -2.45
C VAL A 127 37.24 -9.42 -1.51
N LEU A 128 36.58 -10.56 -1.72
CA LEU A 128 36.69 -11.73 -0.85
C LEU A 128 37.23 -12.94 -1.62
N HIS A 129 38.17 -13.67 -1.00
CA HIS A 129 38.71 -14.92 -1.52
C HIS A 129 37.58 -15.93 -1.77
N PRO A 130 37.61 -16.71 -2.87
CA PRO A 130 36.53 -17.65 -3.22
C PRO A 130 36.17 -18.61 -2.07
N GLU A 131 37.17 -19.12 -1.35
CA GLU A 131 36.96 -20.04 -0.23
C GLU A 131 36.30 -19.42 1.01
N ALA A 132 36.34 -18.09 1.16
CA ALA A 132 35.75 -17.40 2.32
C ALA A 132 34.30 -16.93 2.09
N ARG A 133 33.78 -17.09 0.86
CA ARG A 133 32.41 -16.67 0.49
C ARG A 133 31.35 -17.49 1.23
N GLY A 134 30.21 -16.85 1.50
CA GLY A 134 29.08 -17.48 2.20
C GLY A 134 29.23 -17.61 3.73
N GLN A 135 30.40 -17.28 4.30
CA GLN A 135 30.69 -17.48 5.72
C GLN A 135 30.44 -16.25 6.60
N GLY A 136 30.00 -15.12 6.02
CA GLY A 136 29.77 -13.85 6.74
C GLY A 136 31.02 -13.00 7.00
N VAL A 137 32.18 -13.42 6.48
CA VAL A 137 33.50 -12.78 6.70
C VAL A 137 33.51 -11.33 6.24
N MET A 138 33.06 -11.04 5.02
CA MET A 138 33.10 -9.68 4.47
C MET A 138 32.30 -8.68 5.31
N THR A 139 31.12 -9.05 5.78
CA THR A 139 30.30 -8.14 6.60
C THR A 139 30.93 -7.89 7.97
N ALA A 140 31.60 -8.88 8.57
CA ALA A 140 32.34 -8.69 9.82
C ALA A 140 33.55 -7.76 9.62
N ALA A 141 34.33 -8.01 8.55
CA ALA A 141 35.45 -7.15 8.14
C ALA A 141 35.02 -5.70 7.91
N CYS A 142 33.98 -5.47 7.11
CA CYS A 142 33.49 -4.12 6.84
C CYS A 142 33.03 -3.40 8.11
N ARG A 143 32.37 -4.08 9.07
CA ARG A 143 31.98 -3.43 10.35
C ARG A 143 33.20 -2.92 11.12
N LEU A 144 34.25 -3.72 11.22
CA LEU A 144 35.51 -3.31 11.87
C LEU A 144 36.14 -2.10 11.15
N ALA A 145 36.22 -2.15 9.81
CA ALA A 145 36.78 -1.06 9.01
C ALA A 145 35.95 0.23 9.10
N MET A 146 34.63 0.13 9.00
CA MET A 146 33.69 1.26 9.07
C MET A 146 33.70 1.92 10.45
N ALA A 147 33.72 1.13 11.53
CA ALA A 147 33.81 1.65 12.89
C ALA A 147 35.12 2.43 13.07
N TRP A 148 36.25 1.82 12.68
CA TRP A 148 37.54 2.51 12.78
C TRP A 148 37.59 3.79 11.94
N ALA A 149 37.09 3.74 10.70
CA ALA A 149 37.15 4.88 9.80
C ALA A 149 36.26 6.07 10.24
N THR A 150 35.21 5.82 11.01
CA THR A 150 34.39 6.91 11.58
C THR A 150 34.92 7.41 12.91
N GLU A 151 35.40 6.53 13.78
CA GLU A 151 35.95 6.90 15.09
C GLU A 151 37.32 7.58 14.99
N HIS A 152 38.19 7.09 14.10
CA HIS A 152 39.60 7.48 13.98
C HIS A 152 39.94 7.99 12.58
N GLY A 153 39.12 7.67 11.58
CA GLY A 153 39.38 7.99 10.18
C GLY A 153 38.94 9.39 9.75
N GLY A 154 38.18 10.11 10.59
CA GLY A 154 37.63 11.44 10.27
C GLY A 154 36.52 11.40 9.22
N LEU A 155 35.90 10.23 8.99
CA LEU A 155 34.80 10.08 8.03
C LEU A 155 33.45 10.17 8.74
N GLU A 156 32.52 10.91 8.14
CA GLU A 156 31.13 11.04 8.59
C GLU A 156 30.17 10.25 7.71
N THR A 157 30.54 9.99 6.46
CA THR A 157 29.70 9.29 5.48
C THR A 157 30.52 8.30 4.67
N LEU A 158 29.98 7.10 4.49
CA LEU A 158 30.55 6.08 3.63
C LEU A 158 29.62 5.82 2.45
N HIS A 159 30.19 5.81 1.26
CA HIS A 159 29.57 5.35 0.04
C HIS A 159 30.02 3.93 -0.26
N TRP A 160 29.13 3.17 -0.86
CA TRP A 160 29.42 1.88 -1.44
C TRP A 160 28.83 1.87 -2.85
N ARG A 161 29.50 1.22 -3.80
CA ARG A 161 28.97 1.03 -5.16
C ARG A 161 29.31 -0.33 -5.72
N THR A 162 28.44 -0.86 -6.56
CA THR A 162 28.68 -2.09 -7.30
C THR A 162 27.82 -2.13 -8.57
N ALA A 163 28.22 -2.93 -9.55
CA ALA A 163 27.41 -3.14 -10.76
C ALA A 163 26.09 -3.87 -10.44
N VAL A 164 25.03 -3.47 -11.13
CA VAL A 164 23.73 -4.17 -11.12
C VAL A 164 23.96 -5.62 -11.55
N GLY A 165 23.40 -6.55 -10.80
CA GLY A 165 23.62 -7.98 -10.97
C GLY A 165 24.65 -8.59 -10.00
N ASN A 166 25.53 -7.79 -9.38
CA ASN A 166 26.39 -8.25 -8.29
C ASN A 166 25.60 -8.34 -6.97
N TRP A 167 24.69 -9.31 -6.91
CA TRP A 167 23.78 -9.52 -5.79
C TRP A 167 24.50 -9.87 -4.48
N ALA A 168 25.68 -10.51 -4.55
CA ALA A 168 26.48 -10.81 -3.38
C ALA A 168 27.00 -9.53 -2.71
N SER A 169 27.57 -8.61 -3.50
CA SER A 169 28.02 -7.30 -3.01
C SER A 169 26.84 -6.46 -2.52
N ARG A 170 25.73 -6.43 -3.27
CA ARG A 170 24.49 -5.74 -2.86
C ARG A 170 23.96 -6.23 -1.52
N ARG A 171 24.00 -7.53 -1.29
CA ARG A 171 23.57 -8.12 -0.02
C ARG A 171 24.54 -7.84 1.12
N ALA A 172 25.84 -7.66 0.83
CA ALA A 172 26.81 -7.20 1.83
C ALA A 172 26.50 -5.75 2.26
N GLY A 173 26.30 -4.84 1.31
CA GLY A 173 25.88 -3.46 1.61
C GLY A 173 24.59 -3.41 2.45
N TRP A 174 23.59 -4.24 2.11
CA TRP A 174 22.33 -4.32 2.85
C TRP A 174 22.53 -4.78 4.29
N ARG A 175 23.36 -5.82 4.51
CA ARG A 175 23.69 -6.31 5.86
C ARG A 175 24.47 -5.31 6.72
N LEU A 176 25.14 -4.37 6.08
CA LEU A 176 25.91 -3.30 6.72
C LEU A 176 25.06 -2.05 6.99
N GLY A 177 23.77 -2.05 6.62
CA GLY A 177 22.86 -0.93 6.85
C GLY A 177 22.94 0.18 5.81
N PHE A 178 23.62 -0.03 4.67
CA PHE A 178 23.63 0.96 3.59
C PHE A 178 22.22 1.16 3.03
N ARG A 179 21.82 2.43 2.89
CA ARG A 179 20.59 2.85 2.21
C ARG A 179 20.91 3.07 0.74
N PHE A 180 20.08 2.52 -0.14
CA PHE A 180 20.40 2.51 -1.56
C PHE A 180 19.55 3.49 -2.37
N SER A 181 20.18 4.13 -3.34
CA SER A 181 19.45 4.81 -4.42
C SER A 181 19.10 3.82 -5.55
N SER A 182 18.23 4.26 -6.46
CA SER A 182 17.98 3.58 -7.73
C SER A 182 19.29 3.36 -8.50
N ALA A 183 19.31 2.32 -9.34
CA ALA A 183 20.45 2.05 -10.21
C ALA A 183 20.79 3.28 -11.07
N VAL A 184 22.06 3.65 -11.07
CA VAL A 184 22.62 4.76 -11.86
C VAL A 184 23.17 4.19 -13.15
N ARG A 185 22.66 4.71 -14.29
CA ARG A 185 23.04 4.18 -15.60
C ARG A 185 24.51 4.41 -15.90
N GLY A 186 25.20 3.36 -16.37
CA GLY A 186 26.62 3.43 -16.77
C GLY A 186 27.59 3.86 -15.66
N LEU A 187 27.23 3.69 -14.39
CA LEU A 187 28.07 4.10 -13.24
C LEU A 187 29.37 3.31 -13.13
N MET A 188 29.35 2.03 -13.49
CA MET A 188 30.45 1.11 -13.21
C MET A 188 31.28 0.83 -14.46
N PRO A 189 32.54 1.29 -14.53
CA PRO A 189 33.41 0.99 -15.66
C PRO A 189 34.01 -0.41 -15.54
N GLN A 190 34.16 -1.12 -16.67
CA GLN A 190 34.90 -2.37 -16.75
C GLN A 190 35.57 -2.51 -18.13
N GLU A 191 36.91 -2.38 -18.15
CA GLU A 191 37.88 -2.37 -19.28
C GLU A 191 37.46 -1.70 -20.61
N ARG A 192 36.28 -1.97 -21.18
CA ARG A 192 35.73 -1.39 -22.42
C ARG A 192 34.23 -1.06 -22.40
N GLU A 193 33.50 -1.40 -21.35
CA GLU A 193 32.05 -1.16 -21.22
C GLU A 193 31.70 -0.47 -19.90
N THR A 194 30.51 0.14 -19.85
CA THR A 194 29.94 0.66 -18.60
C THR A 194 28.66 -0.09 -18.26
N PHE A 195 28.52 -0.45 -16.99
CA PHE A 195 27.36 -1.11 -16.44
C PHE A 195 26.58 -0.16 -15.55
N ASP A 196 25.27 -0.36 -15.49
CA ASP A 196 24.44 0.27 -14.47
C ASP A 196 24.94 -0.15 -13.09
N GLY A 197 24.92 0.75 -12.12
CA GLY A 197 25.46 0.50 -10.79
C GLY A 197 24.55 0.97 -9.67
N TRP A 198 24.54 0.23 -8.58
CA TRP A 198 23.93 0.66 -7.33
C TRP A 198 24.87 1.55 -6.54
N VAL A 199 24.31 2.55 -5.87
CA VAL A 199 25.00 3.34 -4.84
C VAL A 199 24.30 3.14 -3.51
N GLY A 200 25.08 2.88 -2.48
CA GLY A 200 24.65 2.83 -1.09
C GLY A 200 25.31 3.95 -0.30
N THR A 201 24.57 4.51 0.66
CA THR A 201 25.07 5.50 1.62
C THR A 201 24.82 5.00 3.04
N TRP A 202 25.81 5.17 3.90
CA TRP A 202 25.71 4.95 5.34
C TRP A 202 26.39 6.12 6.06
N ARG A 203 25.80 6.64 7.13
CA ARG A 203 26.35 7.74 7.92
C ARG A 203 26.82 7.28 9.30
N ALA A 204 27.85 7.94 9.81
CA ALA A 204 28.34 7.71 11.17
C ALA A 204 27.19 7.85 12.20
N GLY A 205 27.06 6.85 13.07
CA GLY A 205 25.98 6.76 14.05
C GLY A 205 24.73 6.00 13.57
N GLU A 206 24.59 5.70 12.28
CA GLU A 206 23.54 4.79 11.81
C GLU A 206 23.87 3.32 12.18
N PRO A 207 22.85 2.48 12.43
CA PRO A 207 23.06 1.08 12.76
C PRO A 207 23.73 0.31 11.60
N MET A 208 24.68 -0.58 11.93
CA MET A 208 25.37 -1.45 10.96
C MET A 208 24.65 -2.80 10.76
N GLU A 209 23.33 -2.72 10.59
CA GLU A 209 22.41 -3.83 10.40
C GLU A 209 21.33 -3.47 9.36
N PRO A 210 20.65 -4.46 8.76
CA PRO A 210 19.56 -4.21 7.81
C PRO A 210 18.49 -3.24 8.31
N VAL A 211 18.20 -2.19 7.53
CA VAL A 211 17.15 -1.20 7.85
C VAL A 211 15.83 -1.45 7.12
N HIS A 212 15.79 -2.45 6.23
CA HIS A 212 14.58 -2.91 5.55
C HIS A 212 14.68 -4.44 5.34
N PRO A 213 13.56 -5.16 5.20
CA PRO A 213 13.61 -6.60 4.96
C PRO A 213 14.20 -6.92 3.58
N TRP A 214 14.98 -8.00 3.53
CA TRP A 214 15.32 -8.66 2.27
C TRP A 214 14.46 -9.92 2.18
N ARG A 215 13.47 -9.90 1.30
CA ARG A 215 12.50 -10.99 1.20
C ARG A 215 13.07 -12.07 0.27
N ALA A 216 13.44 -13.21 0.84
CA ALA A 216 13.91 -14.35 0.06
C ALA A 216 12.72 -15.26 -0.28
N ALA A 217 12.67 -15.75 -1.52
CA ALA A 217 11.79 -16.85 -1.90
C ALA A 217 12.32 -18.14 -1.26
N VAL A 218 11.89 -18.42 -0.02
CA VAL A 218 12.18 -19.69 0.66
C VAL A 218 11.67 -20.86 -0.18
N THR A 219 12.38 -21.99 -0.15
CA THR A 219 11.90 -23.18 -0.87
C THR A 219 10.71 -23.76 -0.14
N LEU A 220 9.58 -23.90 -0.83
CA LEU A 220 8.36 -24.51 -0.30
C LEU A 220 8.11 -25.82 -1.05
N GLU A 221 7.86 -26.89 -0.30
CA GLU A 221 7.61 -28.22 -0.86
C GLU A 221 6.24 -28.72 -0.41
N GLY A 222 5.37 -29.00 -1.38
CA GLY A 222 4.09 -29.66 -1.15
C GLY A 222 4.17 -31.10 -1.60
N ALA A 223 3.90 -32.06 -0.71
CA ALA A 223 3.74 -33.45 -1.09
C ALA A 223 2.45 -33.66 -1.88
N ALA A 224 2.42 -34.71 -2.72
CA ALA A 224 1.18 -35.13 -3.36
C ALA A 224 0.14 -35.50 -2.29
N GLY A 225 -1.11 -35.15 -2.52
CA GLY A 225 -2.15 -35.27 -1.50
C GLY A 225 -3.53 -34.95 -2.02
N VAL A 226 -4.40 -34.52 -1.11
CA VAL A 226 -5.79 -34.20 -1.41
C VAL A 226 -6.14 -32.86 -0.74
N ASP A 227 -6.82 -31.97 -1.46
CA ASP A 227 -7.25 -30.70 -0.88
C ASP A 227 -8.49 -30.85 0.02
N GLY A 228 -8.86 -29.78 0.73
CA GLY A 228 -10.02 -29.76 1.64
C GLY A 228 -11.39 -30.02 0.99
N ARG A 229 -11.45 -30.25 -0.33
CA ARG A 229 -12.66 -30.66 -1.07
C ARG A 229 -12.52 -32.03 -1.72
N GLY A 230 -11.49 -32.80 -1.37
CA GLY A 230 -11.31 -34.16 -1.87
C GLY A 230 -10.65 -34.26 -3.25
N ARG A 231 -10.01 -33.18 -3.77
CA ARG A 231 -9.34 -33.21 -5.09
C ARG A 231 -7.87 -33.61 -4.94
N GLU A 232 -7.42 -34.54 -5.78
CA GLU A 232 -6.01 -34.92 -5.84
C GLU A 232 -5.12 -33.74 -6.24
N LEU A 233 -4.00 -33.60 -5.53
CA LEU A 233 -2.96 -32.60 -5.76
C LEU A 233 -1.65 -33.31 -6.09
N PRO A 234 -0.92 -32.86 -7.12
CA PRO A 234 0.44 -33.34 -7.36
C PRO A 234 1.38 -32.83 -6.27
N GLY A 235 2.56 -33.43 -6.18
CA GLY A 235 3.68 -32.79 -5.50
C GLY A 235 4.09 -31.50 -6.24
N VAL A 236 4.58 -30.51 -5.51
CA VAL A 236 5.04 -29.24 -6.07
C VAL A 236 6.25 -28.73 -5.32
N ARG A 237 7.20 -28.13 -6.04
CA ARG A 237 8.31 -27.38 -5.46
C ARG A 237 8.21 -25.93 -5.89
N LEU A 238 8.33 -25.01 -4.93
CA LEU A 238 8.43 -23.58 -5.18
C LEU A 238 9.80 -23.11 -4.73
N ARG A 239 10.55 -22.41 -5.59
CA ARG A 239 11.88 -21.87 -5.24
C ARG A 239 12.17 -20.59 -6.02
N ALA A 240 13.24 -19.88 -5.65
CA ALA A 240 13.64 -18.67 -6.36
C ALA A 240 13.97 -18.95 -7.84
N PHE A 241 13.71 -17.98 -8.72
CA PHE A 241 14.19 -18.05 -10.11
C PHE A 241 15.72 -17.92 -10.19
N THR A 242 16.30 -18.65 -11.13
CA THR A 242 17.72 -18.74 -11.46
C THR A 242 17.94 -18.41 -12.93
N GLU A 243 19.20 -18.19 -13.28
CA GLU A 243 19.66 -17.98 -14.66
C GLU A 243 19.31 -19.16 -15.57
N GLY A 244 19.21 -20.38 -15.02
CA GLY A 244 18.85 -21.60 -15.73
C GLY A 244 17.36 -21.73 -16.08
N ASP A 245 16.51 -20.87 -15.52
CA ASP A 245 15.05 -20.91 -15.76
C ASP A 245 14.62 -20.13 -17.01
N ARG A 246 15.58 -19.67 -17.81
CA ARG A 246 15.26 -19.02 -19.07
C ARG A 246 14.51 -19.99 -19.97
N PRO A 247 13.27 -19.69 -20.38
CA PRO A 247 12.50 -20.60 -21.18
C PRO A 247 13.07 -20.67 -22.61
N ALA A 248 12.94 -21.85 -23.24
CA ALA A 248 13.35 -22.03 -24.63
C ALA A 248 12.48 -21.21 -25.60
N GLU A 249 11.19 -21.06 -25.27
CA GLU A 249 10.22 -20.30 -26.05
C GLU A 249 9.62 -19.18 -25.18
N GLY A 250 9.28 -18.05 -25.81
CA GLY A 250 8.69 -16.91 -25.13
C GLY A 250 7.28 -17.19 -24.62
N PRO A 251 6.66 -16.21 -23.94
CA PRO A 251 5.27 -16.32 -23.51
C PRO A 251 4.34 -16.57 -24.70
N ASP A 252 3.37 -17.47 -24.52
CA ASP A 252 2.33 -17.73 -25.52
C ASP A 252 1.28 -16.61 -25.55
N ALA A 253 0.40 -16.63 -26.55
CA ALA A 253 -0.62 -15.59 -26.72
C ALA A 253 -1.53 -15.43 -25.49
N GLU A 254 -1.84 -16.53 -24.77
CA GLU A 254 -2.66 -16.48 -23.56
C GLU A 254 -1.89 -15.88 -22.36
N GLY A 255 -0.62 -16.23 -22.19
CA GLY A 255 0.26 -15.63 -21.19
C GLY A 255 0.49 -14.14 -21.41
N LEU A 256 0.69 -13.73 -22.67
CA LEU A 256 0.78 -12.32 -23.04
C LEU A 256 -0.53 -11.58 -22.78
N ARG A 257 -1.67 -12.19 -23.14
CA ARG A 257 -3.01 -11.61 -22.95
C ARG A 257 -3.27 -11.24 -21.50
N TYR A 258 -2.94 -12.09 -20.54
CA TYR A 258 -3.31 -11.86 -19.16
C TYR A 258 -2.17 -11.34 -18.28
N MET A 259 -0.91 -11.57 -18.66
CA MET A 259 0.27 -11.36 -17.80
C MET A 259 1.50 -10.84 -18.59
N HIS A 260 1.29 -9.86 -19.48
CA HIS A 260 2.29 -9.32 -20.43
C HIS A 260 3.72 -9.12 -19.90
N THR A 261 3.90 -8.55 -18.70
CA THR A 261 5.22 -8.20 -18.14
C THR A 261 5.73 -9.18 -17.07
N SER A 262 4.89 -10.14 -16.68
CA SER A 262 5.15 -11.02 -15.54
C SER A 262 5.66 -12.41 -15.96
N VAL A 263 5.44 -12.81 -17.22
CA VAL A 263 5.95 -14.07 -17.79
C VAL A 263 7.38 -13.85 -18.30
N PRO A 264 8.33 -14.76 -18.05
CA PRO A 264 9.72 -14.62 -18.48
C PRO A 264 9.83 -14.63 -20.01
N PRO A 265 10.61 -13.71 -20.59
CA PRO A 265 10.94 -13.74 -22.01
C PRO A 265 11.99 -14.83 -22.31
N ALA A 266 12.08 -15.27 -23.56
CA ALA A 266 13.08 -16.26 -23.98
C ALA A 266 14.43 -15.66 -24.36
N GLY A 267 14.46 -14.38 -24.75
CA GLY A 267 15.69 -13.66 -25.08
C GLY A 267 16.59 -13.50 -23.84
N GLU A 268 17.88 -13.72 -24.01
CA GLU A 268 18.85 -13.76 -22.90
C GLU A 268 18.96 -12.41 -22.17
N ALA A 269 19.07 -11.32 -22.92
CA ALA A 269 19.17 -9.97 -22.37
C ALA A 269 17.87 -9.57 -21.64
N GLU A 270 16.71 -9.83 -22.27
CA GLU A 270 15.40 -9.54 -21.70
C GLU A 270 15.12 -10.38 -20.45
N PHE A 271 15.52 -11.66 -20.45
CA PHE A 271 15.36 -12.54 -19.30
C PHE A 271 16.24 -12.08 -18.14
N THR A 272 17.48 -11.69 -18.43
CA THR A 272 18.40 -11.15 -17.42
C THR A 272 17.83 -9.88 -16.79
N ALA A 273 17.27 -8.98 -17.59
CA ALA A 273 16.59 -7.78 -17.09
C ALA A 273 15.34 -8.12 -16.25
N TRP A 274 14.52 -9.07 -16.71
CA TRP A 274 13.33 -9.55 -16.00
C TRP A 274 13.69 -10.16 -14.64
N LEU A 275 14.67 -11.06 -14.60
CA LEU A 275 15.16 -11.71 -13.38
C LEU A 275 15.78 -10.70 -12.41
N THR A 276 16.52 -9.72 -12.94
CA THR A 276 17.06 -8.60 -12.14
C THR A 276 15.93 -7.83 -11.47
N GLY A 277 14.84 -7.52 -12.19
CA GLY A 277 13.67 -6.84 -11.62
C GLY A 277 12.99 -7.63 -10.49
N LEU A 278 12.88 -8.96 -10.60
CA LEU A 278 12.36 -9.80 -9.49
C LEU A 278 13.27 -9.75 -8.27
N ARG A 279 14.58 -9.85 -8.48
CA ARG A 279 15.56 -9.81 -7.40
C ARG A 279 15.62 -8.43 -6.74
N GLU A 280 15.37 -7.35 -7.47
CA GLU A 280 15.20 -6.00 -6.90
C GLU A 280 13.99 -5.91 -5.98
N GLN A 281 12.83 -6.44 -6.39
CA GLN A 281 11.64 -6.43 -5.54
C GLN A 281 11.86 -7.23 -4.24
N MET A 282 12.57 -8.36 -4.33
CA MET A 282 13.00 -9.14 -3.17
C MET A 282 14.01 -8.39 -2.29
N ALA A 283 15.01 -7.75 -2.89
CA ALA A 283 16.05 -7.02 -2.18
C ALA A 283 15.51 -5.77 -1.45
N THR A 284 14.54 -5.08 -2.03
CA THR A 284 13.85 -3.92 -1.43
C THR A 284 12.72 -4.33 -0.47
N GLY A 285 12.40 -5.62 -0.43
CA GLY A 285 11.35 -6.17 0.42
C GLY A 285 9.92 -5.89 -0.03
N THR A 286 9.74 -5.45 -1.27
CA THR A 286 8.45 -5.06 -1.88
C THR A 286 7.72 -6.22 -2.56
N GLY A 287 8.40 -7.34 -2.80
CA GLY A 287 7.81 -8.54 -3.37
C GLY A 287 8.62 -9.82 -3.12
N ILE A 288 7.98 -10.98 -3.33
CA ILE A 288 8.58 -12.31 -3.33
C ILE A 288 8.08 -13.05 -4.56
N HIS A 289 8.98 -13.74 -5.25
CA HIS A 289 8.70 -14.40 -6.52
C HIS A 289 9.22 -15.83 -6.51
N TRP A 290 8.31 -16.79 -6.66
CA TRP A 290 8.63 -18.20 -6.75
C TRP A 290 8.41 -18.71 -8.17
N ALA A 291 9.35 -19.50 -8.65
CA ALA A 291 9.14 -20.43 -9.75
C ALA A 291 8.30 -21.60 -9.24
N VAL A 292 7.28 -21.99 -10.02
CA VAL A 292 6.51 -23.21 -9.80
C VAL A 292 7.19 -24.33 -10.56
N CYS A 293 7.80 -25.26 -9.83
CA CYS A 293 8.65 -26.28 -10.40
C CYS A 293 8.00 -27.66 -10.37
N ASP A 294 8.33 -28.46 -11.39
CA ASP A 294 8.12 -29.91 -11.33
C ASP A 294 9.05 -30.50 -10.25
N PRO A 295 8.52 -31.24 -9.26
CA PRO A 295 9.34 -31.75 -8.17
C PRO A 295 10.35 -32.83 -8.61
N ALA A 296 10.14 -33.50 -9.75
CA ALA A 296 11.02 -34.54 -10.25
C ALA A 296 12.16 -34.00 -11.11
N THR A 297 11.90 -32.96 -11.91
CA THR A 297 12.90 -32.39 -12.84
C THR A 297 13.48 -31.04 -12.39
N ASP A 298 12.87 -30.40 -11.40
CA ASP A 298 13.14 -29.00 -10.97
C ASP A 298 12.94 -27.94 -12.07
N GLU A 299 12.29 -28.33 -13.17
CA GLU A 299 11.97 -27.44 -14.29
C GLU A 299 10.93 -26.40 -13.86
N ALA A 300 11.20 -25.11 -14.11
CA ALA A 300 10.27 -24.01 -13.84
C ALA A 300 9.14 -23.99 -14.89
N LEU A 301 7.92 -24.31 -14.46
CA LEU A 301 6.72 -24.41 -15.31
C LEU A 301 5.71 -23.29 -15.07
N GLY A 302 6.01 -22.34 -14.19
CA GLY A 302 5.16 -21.21 -13.88
C GLY A 302 5.77 -20.28 -12.85
N GLY A 303 5.00 -19.30 -12.40
CA GLY A 303 5.40 -18.37 -11.36
C GLY A 303 4.24 -18.00 -10.45
N ILE A 304 4.53 -17.85 -9.16
CA ILE A 304 3.63 -17.25 -8.16
C ILE A 304 4.38 -16.10 -7.49
N SER A 305 3.74 -14.95 -7.36
CA SER A 305 4.33 -13.76 -6.77
C SER A 305 3.43 -13.15 -5.71
N LEU A 306 4.03 -12.72 -4.61
CA LEU A 306 3.43 -11.77 -3.67
C LEU A 306 4.11 -10.42 -3.85
N PHE A 307 3.35 -9.34 -3.96
CA PHE A 307 3.87 -8.00 -4.20
C PHE A 307 3.05 -6.95 -3.44
N ARG A 308 3.54 -5.70 -3.43
CA ARG A 308 3.08 -4.62 -2.52
C ARG A 308 3.28 -4.96 -1.03
N LEU A 309 4.29 -5.79 -0.75
CA LEU A 309 4.74 -6.05 0.62
C LEU A 309 5.41 -4.80 1.21
N GLY A 310 5.33 -4.63 2.53
CA GLY A 310 5.92 -3.48 3.22
C GLY A 310 5.24 -2.15 2.93
N ASN A 311 4.01 -2.18 2.40
CA ASN A 311 3.19 -0.98 2.25
C ASN A 311 2.85 -0.43 3.65
N PRO A 312 3.29 0.79 4.03
CA PRO A 312 3.04 1.33 5.37
C PRO A 312 1.54 1.54 5.65
N TYR A 313 0.71 1.67 4.61
CA TYR A 313 -0.73 1.79 4.74
C TYR A 313 -1.44 0.42 4.83
N GLN A 314 -0.78 -0.66 4.43
CA GLN A 314 -1.35 -2.01 4.46
C GLN A 314 -0.28 -3.04 4.87
N PRO A 315 0.34 -2.89 6.06
CA PRO A 315 1.58 -3.59 6.41
C PRO A 315 1.42 -5.11 6.51
N THR A 316 0.20 -5.58 6.75
CA THR A 316 -0.14 -7.01 6.92
C THR A 316 -0.82 -7.61 5.69
N SER A 317 -0.78 -6.93 4.55
CA SER A 317 -1.41 -7.36 3.30
C SER A 317 -0.39 -7.54 2.17
N ALA A 318 -0.73 -8.42 1.23
CA ALA A 318 -0.04 -8.54 -0.05
C ALA A 318 -1.05 -8.66 -1.20
N GLN A 319 -0.57 -8.45 -2.43
CA GLN A 319 -1.27 -8.84 -3.65
C GLN A 319 -0.61 -10.06 -4.25
N LEU A 320 -1.43 -10.96 -4.78
CA LEU A 320 -1.02 -12.19 -5.44
C LEU A 320 -1.13 -12.05 -6.95
N SER A 321 -0.11 -12.52 -7.67
CA SER A 321 -0.18 -12.77 -9.12
C SER A 321 0.41 -14.14 -9.45
N PHE A 322 -0.04 -14.76 -10.54
CA PHE A 322 0.47 -16.06 -10.98
C PHE A 322 0.34 -16.25 -12.49
N TRP A 323 1.14 -17.17 -13.04
CA TRP A 323 1.11 -17.57 -14.44
C TRP A 323 1.68 -18.99 -14.60
N MET A 324 1.38 -19.67 -15.71
CA MET A 324 1.88 -21.02 -16.03
C MET A 324 2.29 -21.14 -17.50
N HIS A 325 3.44 -21.77 -17.76
CA HIS A 325 3.82 -22.21 -19.10
C HIS A 325 2.83 -23.25 -19.65
N PRO A 326 2.65 -23.35 -20.98
CA PRO A 326 1.78 -24.35 -21.59
C PRO A 326 2.03 -25.77 -21.09
N ALA A 327 3.29 -26.16 -20.92
CA ALA A 327 3.70 -27.47 -20.40
C ALA A 327 3.29 -27.75 -18.93
N GLY A 328 3.02 -26.69 -18.15
CA GLY A 328 2.57 -26.78 -16.76
C GLY A 328 1.05 -26.74 -16.56
N ARG A 329 0.28 -26.33 -17.58
CA ARG A 329 -1.19 -26.16 -17.49
C ARG A 329 -1.90 -27.51 -17.36
N GLY A 330 -3.01 -27.53 -16.63
CA GLY A 330 -3.82 -28.74 -16.43
C GLY A 330 -3.22 -29.79 -15.48
N ARG A 331 -1.98 -29.60 -15.01
CA ARG A 331 -1.28 -30.57 -14.14
C ARG A 331 -1.55 -30.40 -12.64
N GLY A 332 -2.34 -29.40 -12.23
CA GLY A 332 -2.65 -29.12 -10.82
C GLY A 332 -1.55 -28.39 -10.04
N LEU A 333 -0.37 -28.19 -10.62
CA LEU A 333 0.81 -27.57 -9.97
C LEU A 333 0.53 -26.17 -9.41
N LEU A 334 -0.19 -25.32 -10.16
CA LEU A 334 -0.56 -23.98 -9.69
C LEU A 334 -1.41 -24.04 -8.41
N HIS A 335 -2.39 -24.94 -8.35
CA HIS A 335 -3.28 -25.05 -7.20
C HIS A 335 -2.52 -25.56 -5.98
N ALA A 336 -1.68 -26.58 -6.15
CA ALA A 336 -0.78 -27.05 -5.09
C ALA A 336 0.16 -25.94 -4.61
N GLY A 337 0.77 -25.18 -5.53
CA GLY A 337 1.68 -24.08 -5.21
C GLY A 337 0.98 -22.92 -4.51
N LEU A 338 -0.24 -22.55 -4.92
CA LEU A 338 -1.02 -21.51 -4.26
C LEU A 338 -1.29 -21.84 -2.79
N LEU A 339 -1.58 -23.10 -2.47
CA LEU A 339 -1.76 -23.52 -1.08
C LEU A 339 -0.48 -23.33 -0.26
N GLN A 340 0.68 -23.71 -0.80
CA GLN A 340 1.98 -23.51 -0.13
C GLN A 340 2.29 -22.02 0.11
N VAL A 341 2.08 -21.17 -0.90
CA VAL A 341 2.30 -19.71 -0.77
C VAL A 341 1.34 -19.10 0.25
N VAL A 342 0.07 -19.51 0.24
CA VAL A 342 -0.93 -19.03 1.21
C VAL A 342 -0.56 -19.45 2.63
N ASP A 343 -0.15 -20.71 2.84
CA ASP A 343 0.27 -21.20 4.15
C ASP A 343 1.50 -20.43 4.66
N HIS A 344 2.52 -20.25 3.81
CA HIS A 344 3.71 -19.48 4.15
C HIS A 344 3.39 -17.99 4.42
N ALA A 345 2.51 -17.40 3.62
CA ALA A 345 2.09 -16.00 3.78
C ALA A 345 1.43 -15.73 5.13
N PHE A 346 0.60 -16.66 5.59
CA PHE A 346 -0.19 -16.54 6.82
C PHE A 346 0.51 -17.07 8.06
N ALA A 347 1.51 -17.93 7.90
CA ALA A 347 2.31 -18.41 9.02
C ALA A 347 3.00 -17.24 9.76
N PRO A 348 3.09 -17.29 11.10
CA PRO A 348 3.80 -16.30 11.91
C PRO A 348 5.25 -16.10 11.46
N GLU A 349 5.79 -14.88 11.64
CA GLU A 349 7.18 -14.58 11.25
C GLU A 349 8.21 -15.39 12.05
N ASP A 350 7.92 -15.70 13.31
CA ASP A 350 8.77 -16.53 14.18
C ASP A 350 8.80 -18.02 13.77
N GLU A 351 7.77 -18.47 13.07
CA GLU A 351 7.71 -19.80 12.42
C GLU A 351 8.29 -19.77 10.99
N GLY A 352 8.83 -18.64 10.54
CA GLY A 352 9.42 -18.47 9.22
C GLY A 352 8.41 -18.15 8.12
N GLY A 353 7.19 -17.75 8.47
CA GLY A 353 6.18 -17.20 7.56
C GLY A 353 6.31 -15.69 7.35
N LEU A 354 5.26 -15.07 6.81
CA LEU A 354 5.20 -13.62 6.56
C LEU A 354 4.28 -12.85 7.52
N GLY A 355 3.53 -13.54 8.39
CA GLY A 355 2.60 -12.92 9.32
C GLY A 355 1.49 -12.10 8.65
N LEU A 356 1.22 -12.35 7.37
CA LEU A 356 0.17 -11.65 6.65
C LEU A 356 -1.19 -12.07 7.19
N VAL A 357 -2.15 -11.17 7.08
CA VAL A 357 -3.53 -11.43 7.52
C VAL A 357 -4.49 -11.46 6.34
N ARG A 358 -4.03 -10.95 5.19
CA ARG A 358 -4.83 -10.82 3.98
C ARG A 358 -3.96 -10.94 2.73
N ILE A 359 -4.49 -11.65 1.74
CA ILE A 359 -3.96 -11.68 0.38
C ILE A 359 -5.06 -11.21 -0.57
N GLY A 360 -4.81 -10.12 -1.29
CA GLY A 360 -5.67 -9.69 -2.39
C GLY A 360 -5.21 -10.32 -3.71
N SER A 361 -6.09 -10.32 -4.70
CA SER A 361 -5.70 -10.52 -6.10
C SER A 361 -6.74 -9.94 -7.04
N GLU A 362 -6.40 -9.85 -8.33
CA GLU A 362 -7.33 -9.48 -9.39
C GLU A 362 -7.19 -10.47 -10.54
N ALA A 363 -8.32 -10.86 -11.14
CA ALA A 363 -8.33 -11.60 -12.40
C ALA A 363 -9.33 -11.01 -13.36
N ARG A 364 -8.97 -10.94 -14.63
CA ARG A 364 -9.87 -10.43 -15.67
C ARG A 364 -11.12 -11.29 -15.79
N ALA A 365 -12.26 -10.67 -16.11
CA ALA A 365 -13.56 -11.34 -16.16
C ALA A 365 -13.60 -12.43 -17.24
N SER A 366 -12.87 -12.26 -18.35
CA SER A 366 -12.73 -13.30 -19.38
C SER A 366 -11.80 -14.45 -18.96
N ASN A 367 -10.95 -14.27 -17.95
CA ASN A 367 -9.99 -15.28 -17.49
C ASN A 367 -10.63 -16.25 -16.49
N THR A 368 -11.53 -17.09 -16.99
CA THR A 368 -12.24 -18.10 -16.19
C THR A 368 -11.30 -19.11 -15.51
N ALA A 369 -10.12 -19.38 -16.09
CA ALA A 369 -9.11 -20.26 -15.52
C ALA A 369 -8.52 -19.68 -14.22
N SER A 370 -8.09 -18.42 -14.23
CA SER A 370 -7.57 -17.72 -13.05
C SER A 370 -8.66 -17.50 -12.00
N ILE A 371 -9.88 -17.14 -12.40
CA ILE A 371 -11.03 -17.05 -11.47
C ILE A 371 -11.22 -18.41 -10.77
N GLY A 372 -11.20 -19.50 -11.53
CA GLY A 372 -11.28 -20.85 -10.98
C GLY A 372 -10.13 -21.18 -10.02
N ALA A 373 -8.89 -20.75 -10.32
CA ALA A 373 -7.75 -20.96 -9.44
C ALA A 373 -7.91 -20.24 -8.09
N HIS A 374 -8.32 -18.96 -8.10
CA HIS A 374 -8.64 -18.20 -6.89
C HIS A 374 -9.69 -18.90 -6.03
N LEU A 375 -10.84 -19.23 -6.62
CA LEU A 375 -11.96 -19.85 -5.89
C LEU A 375 -11.59 -21.23 -5.33
N ARG A 376 -10.72 -21.99 -6.01
CA ARG A 376 -10.22 -23.28 -5.52
C ARG A 376 -9.25 -23.11 -4.36
N ALA A 377 -8.39 -22.08 -4.39
CA ALA A 377 -7.47 -21.72 -3.32
C ALA A 377 -8.17 -21.06 -2.10
N GLY A 378 -9.50 -20.86 -2.17
CA GLY A 378 -10.32 -20.37 -1.05
C GLY A 378 -10.61 -18.87 -1.06
N PHE A 379 -10.14 -18.15 -2.08
CA PHE A 379 -10.44 -16.73 -2.22
C PHE A 379 -11.93 -16.49 -2.44
N ARG A 380 -12.44 -15.38 -1.91
CA ARG A 380 -13.80 -14.87 -2.16
C ARG A 380 -13.73 -13.68 -3.11
N VAL A 381 -14.79 -13.50 -3.89
CA VAL A 381 -14.99 -12.27 -4.68
C VAL A 381 -15.43 -11.16 -3.73
N VAL A 382 -14.74 -10.03 -3.76
CA VAL A 382 -15.03 -8.86 -2.92
C VAL A 382 -15.45 -7.63 -3.72
N GLY A 383 -15.27 -7.66 -5.03
CA GLY A 383 -15.67 -6.57 -5.90
C GLY A 383 -15.43 -6.86 -7.37
N GLN A 384 -15.91 -5.95 -8.20
CA GLN A 384 -15.67 -5.92 -9.63
C GLN A 384 -14.99 -4.61 -9.99
N THR A 385 -13.83 -4.69 -10.60
CA THR A 385 -13.10 -3.53 -11.14
C THR A 385 -13.50 -3.35 -12.60
N LEU A 386 -14.12 -2.22 -12.93
CA LEU A 386 -14.52 -1.92 -14.31
C LEU A 386 -13.30 -1.48 -15.14
N ALA A 387 -13.27 -1.86 -16.43
CA ALA A 387 -12.29 -1.39 -17.41
C ALA A 387 -10.81 -1.51 -16.96
N SER A 388 -10.37 -2.74 -16.71
CA SER A 388 -8.97 -3.11 -16.45
C SER A 388 -8.29 -3.52 -17.76
N ALA A 389 -7.06 -3.08 -18.00
CA ALA A 389 -6.28 -3.50 -19.16
C ALA A 389 -4.84 -3.87 -18.76
N GLY A 390 -4.28 -4.82 -19.51
CA GLY A 390 -2.84 -5.03 -19.63
C GLY A 390 -2.29 -4.21 -20.80
N ALA A 391 -0.96 -4.23 -20.96
CA ALA A 391 -0.28 -3.46 -21.98
C ALA A 391 -0.81 -3.63 -23.41
N GLY A 392 -1.50 -2.60 -23.93
CA GLY A 392 -1.91 -2.51 -25.34
C GLY A 392 -3.21 -3.22 -25.69
N GLU A 393 -4.04 -3.58 -24.70
CA GLU A 393 -5.22 -4.42 -24.88
C GLU A 393 -6.54 -3.69 -24.65
N GLU A 394 -7.64 -4.28 -25.12
CA GLU A 394 -8.99 -3.79 -24.84
C GLU A 394 -9.28 -3.79 -23.34
N LEU A 395 -9.87 -2.70 -22.84
CA LEU A 395 -10.33 -2.55 -21.46
C LEU A 395 -11.43 -3.56 -21.19
N GLU A 396 -11.24 -4.46 -20.22
CA GLU A 396 -12.24 -5.43 -19.80
C GLU A 396 -12.44 -5.44 -18.28
N ASP A 397 -13.62 -5.81 -17.82
CA ASP A 397 -13.89 -5.92 -16.38
C ASP A 397 -12.95 -6.95 -15.72
N SER A 398 -12.65 -6.75 -14.44
CA SER A 398 -11.88 -7.67 -13.62
C SER A 398 -12.59 -7.94 -12.30
N TRP A 399 -12.37 -9.11 -11.73
CA TRP A 399 -12.85 -9.51 -10.41
C TRP A 399 -11.73 -9.32 -9.40
N ALA A 400 -12.05 -8.62 -8.31
CA ALA A 400 -11.17 -8.55 -7.15
C ALA A 400 -11.47 -9.70 -6.20
N PHE A 401 -10.39 -10.36 -5.78
CA PHE A 401 -10.39 -11.50 -4.90
C PHE A 401 -9.69 -11.15 -3.59
N GLU A 402 -10.14 -11.79 -2.52
CA GLU A 402 -9.53 -11.68 -1.20
C GLU A 402 -9.49 -13.05 -0.54
N LEU A 403 -8.42 -13.29 0.22
CA LEU A 403 -8.31 -14.35 1.19
C LEU A 403 -7.88 -13.77 2.54
N LEU A 404 -8.64 -14.07 3.60
CA LEU A 404 -8.37 -13.64 4.98
C LEU A 404 -7.88 -14.83 5.82
N HIS A 405 -6.95 -14.55 6.75
CA HIS A 405 -6.43 -15.54 7.70
C HIS A 405 -7.53 -16.19 8.54
N GLU A 406 -8.50 -15.40 9.04
CA GLU A 406 -9.57 -15.83 9.96
C GLU A 406 -10.68 -16.67 9.29
N ALA A 407 -10.81 -16.63 7.97
CA ALA A 407 -11.83 -17.38 7.23
C ALA A 407 -11.57 -18.91 7.17
N ARG A 408 -10.63 -19.42 7.97
CA ARG A 408 -10.26 -20.85 8.08
C ARG A 408 -11.08 -21.66 9.11
N LEU A 409 -12.13 -21.11 9.76
CA LEU A 409 -13.10 -21.85 10.62
C LEU A 409 -14.57 -21.36 10.39
N PRO A 410 -15.63 -22.17 10.64
CA PRO A 410 -16.47 -22.81 9.61
C PRO A 410 -17.73 -22.04 9.12
N GLU A 411 -18.28 -22.59 8.02
CA GLU A 411 -19.46 -22.27 7.19
C GLU A 411 -20.49 -21.21 7.66
N GLY A 412 -20.83 -20.29 6.75
CA GLY A 412 -22.03 -19.44 6.87
C GLY A 412 -22.09 -18.20 5.98
N THR A 413 -20.97 -17.72 5.43
CA THR A 413 -20.96 -16.48 4.63
C THR A 413 -21.35 -16.76 3.16
N PRO A 414 -22.34 -16.05 2.57
CA PRO A 414 -22.73 -16.25 1.18
C PRO A 414 -21.55 -15.99 0.24
N ARG A 415 -21.22 -16.98 -0.58
CA ARG A 415 -20.21 -16.84 -1.65
C ARG A 415 -20.89 -16.18 -2.84
N GLY A 416 -20.59 -14.90 -3.08
CA GLY A 416 -21.15 -14.16 -4.21
C GLY A 416 -20.84 -14.85 -5.55
N THR A 417 -21.81 -14.87 -6.45
CA THR A 417 -21.60 -15.31 -7.85
C THR A 417 -21.28 -14.06 -8.68
N PRO A 418 -20.20 -14.06 -9.48
CA PRO A 418 -19.85 -12.89 -10.27
C PRO A 418 -20.92 -12.59 -11.35
N PRO A 419 -21.46 -11.36 -11.45
CA PRO A 419 -22.38 -10.96 -12.53
C PRO A 419 -21.74 -10.95 -13.93
N ALA A 420 -22.54 -10.78 -14.98
CA ALA A 420 -22.08 -10.80 -16.38
C ALA A 420 -21.20 -9.57 -16.73
N ALA A 421 -20.14 -9.80 -17.51
CA ALA A 421 -19.18 -8.78 -17.94
C ALA A 421 -19.74 -7.86 -19.03
N ARG A 422 -19.28 -6.60 -19.05
CA ARG A 422 -19.58 -5.62 -20.11
C ARG A 422 -18.66 -5.78 -21.33
N PRO A 423 -19.05 -5.25 -22.51
CA PRO A 423 -18.21 -5.26 -23.72
C PRO A 423 -16.95 -4.38 -23.57
N ALA A 424 -15.88 -4.78 -24.26
CA ALA A 424 -14.54 -4.19 -24.15
C ALA A 424 -14.42 -2.83 -24.88
N VAL A 425 -13.47 -1.99 -24.45
CA VAL A 425 -13.19 -0.65 -25.05
C VAL A 425 -11.75 -0.57 -25.57
N ALA A 426 -11.51 0.12 -26.69
CA ALA A 426 -10.21 0.15 -27.39
C ALA A 426 -9.05 0.84 -26.61
N PRO A 427 -7.79 0.37 -26.78
CA PRO A 427 -6.60 0.89 -26.08
C PRO A 427 -6.08 2.27 -26.56
N ARG A 428 -5.28 2.96 -25.72
CA ARG A 428 -4.58 4.23 -26.01
C ARG A 428 -3.05 4.13 -25.83
N ALA A 429 -2.30 4.99 -26.52
CA ALA A 429 -0.82 5.02 -26.51
C ALA A 429 -0.20 5.67 -25.25
N ARG A 430 1.06 5.31 -24.93
CA ARG A 430 1.73 5.49 -23.63
C ARG A 430 3.05 6.28 -23.66
N ALA A 431 3.55 6.65 -22.48
CA ALA A 431 4.83 7.30 -22.22
C ALA A 431 5.83 6.30 -21.62
N GLU A 432 7.07 6.29 -22.10
CA GLU A 432 8.18 5.49 -21.56
C GLU A 432 9.01 6.27 -20.51
N ALA A 433 9.91 5.56 -19.81
CA ALA A 433 10.58 5.95 -18.57
C ALA A 433 11.28 7.33 -18.57
N GLY A 434 11.12 8.05 -17.46
CA GLY A 434 11.57 9.43 -17.25
C GLY A 434 10.40 10.41 -17.20
N LEU A 435 9.39 10.12 -16.36
CA LEU A 435 8.15 10.88 -16.30
C LEU A 435 8.46 12.36 -15.98
N PRO A 436 8.16 13.30 -16.90
CA PRO A 436 8.21 14.71 -16.54
C PRO A 436 7.17 14.92 -15.44
N GLN A 437 7.57 15.61 -14.37
CA GLN A 437 6.62 16.15 -13.39
C GLN A 437 6.36 17.61 -13.77
N PRO A 438 5.46 17.89 -14.72
CA PRO A 438 5.17 19.27 -15.12
C PRO A 438 4.52 20.00 -13.96
N VAL A 439 4.71 21.31 -13.92
CA VAL A 439 3.87 22.18 -13.09
C VAL A 439 2.47 22.18 -13.72
N LEU A 440 1.45 21.85 -12.94
CA LEU A 440 0.06 21.86 -13.39
C LEU A 440 -0.64 23.07 -12.79
N GLU A 441 -1.24 23.88 -13.66
CA GLU A 441 -2.04 25.03 -13.24
C GLU A 441 -3.51 24.61 -13.15
N GLY A 442 -4.12 24.87 -12.00
CA GLY A 442 -5.54 24.65 -11.73
C GLY A 442 -6.23 25.95 -11.33
N ASP A 443 -7.53 25.87 -11.10
CA ASP A 443 -8.31 27.04 -10.69
C ASP A 443 -7.83 27.58 -9.32
N GLY A 444 -7.12 28.71 -9.36
CA GLY A 444 -6.53 29.37 -8.19
C GLY A 444 -5.45 28.57 -7.46
N ILE A 445 -4.94 27.49 -8.05
CA ILE A 445 -3.91 26.63 -7.45
C ILE A 445 -2.84 26.25 -8.48
N VAL A 446 -1.65 25.93 -7.99
CA VAL A 446 -0.55 25.38 -8.77
C VAL A 446 -0.11 24.08 -8.10
N LEU A 447 0.06 23.03 -8.90
CA LEU A 447 0.60 21.75 -8.47
C LEU A 447 2.02 21.65 -9.00
N ARG A 448 3.00 21.65 -8.09
CA ARG A 448 4.43 21.58 -8.43
C ARG A 448 5.14 20.53 -7.59
N ALA A 449 6.38 20.20 -7.95
CA ALA A 449 7.23 19.40 -7.08
C ALA A 449 7.45 20.13 -5.73
N PHE A 450 7.65 19.36 -4.66
CA PHE A 450 8.06 19.90 -3.37
C PHE A 450 9.46 20.52 -3.47
N THR A 451 9.66 21.64 -2.78
CA THR A 451 10.95 22.33 -2.68
C THR A 451 11.38 22.48 -1.23
N ALA A 452 12.61 22.96 -1.01
CA ALA A 452 13.09 23.28 0.33
C ALA A 452 12.25 24.36 1.04
N ASP A 453 11.56 25.21 0.28
CA ASP A 453 10.71 26.29 0.81
C ASP A 453 9.40 25.77 1.42
N ASP A 454 9.01 24.53 1.11
CA ASP A 454 7.82 23.89 1.69
C ASP A 454 8.09 23.30 3.08
N VAL A 455 9.36 23.13 3.46
CA VAL A 455 9.78 22.48 4.72
C VAL A 455 9.23 23.19 5.96
N PRO A 456 9.28 24.54 6.09
CA PRO A 456 8.72 25.22 7.25
C PRO A 456 7.21 25.01 7.40
N ALA A 457 6.46 25.04 6.28
CA ALA A 457 5.02 24.83 6.30
C ALA A 457 4.65 23.38 6.68
N LEU A 458 5.43 22.40 6.19
CA LEU A 458 5.28 21.00 6.58
C LEU A 458 5.58 20.77 8.08
N ALA A 459 6.68 21.33 8.58
CA ALA A 459 7.08 21.19 9.98
C ALA A 459 6.16 21.90 10.97
N ALA A 460 5.39 22.88 10.51
CA ALA A 460 4.40 23.61 11.32
C ALA A 460 3.04 22.89 11.42
N MET A 461 2.83 21.78 10.70
CA MET A 461 1.56 21.06 10.74
C MET A 461 1.37 20.36 12.10
N PRO A 462 0.20 20.46 12.74
CA PRO A 462 -0.04 19.79 14.02
C PRO A 462 0.06 18.27 13.86
N SER A 463 0.87 17.61 14.70
CA SER A 463 1.03 16.15 14.71
C SER A 463 -0.29 15.41 15.01
N GLU A 464 -1.19 16.04 15.78
CA GLU A 464 -2.52 15.50 16.15
C GLU A 464 -3.58 15.65 15.04
N THR A 465 -3.22 16.14 13.86
CA THR A 465 -4.19 16.26 12.77
C THR A 465 -4.72 14.88 12.38
N GLU A 466 -6.04 14.70 12.38
CA GLU A 466 -6.78 13.47 12.02
C GLU A 466 -6.28 12.75 10.75
N HIS A 467 -5.69 13.47 9.78
CA HIS A 467 -5.16 12.87 8.56
C HIS A 467 -3.79 12.20 8.77
N TRP A 468 -2.99 12.66 9.74
CA TRP A 468 -1.70 12.07 10.09
C TRP A 468 -1.84 10.74 10.82
N ARG A 469 -2.98 10.51 11.49
CA ARG A 469 -3.38 9.19 12.01
C ARG A 469 -3.31 8.10 10.94
N PHE A 470 -3.44 8.44 9.65
CA PHE A 470 -3.45 7.48 8.55
C PHE A 470 -2.18 7.49 7.68
N MET A 471 -1.32 8.52 7.76
CA MET A 471 -0.21 8.68 6.80
C MET A 471 1.18 9.02 7.38
N GLY A 472 1.30 9.37 8.67
CA GLY A 472 2.59 9.73 9.29
C GLY A 472 3.17 11.07 8.78
N ALA A 473 3.04 12.12 9.59
CA ALA A 473 3.58 13.46 9.27
C ALA A 473 5.05 13.60 9.62
N PRO A 474 5.76 14.52 8.97
CA PRO A 474 6.91 15.14 9.60
C PRO A 474 6.48 16.08 10.73
N GLY A 475 6.72 15.70 11.98
CA GLY A 475 6.44 16.51 13.18
C GLY A 475 7.52 17.55 13.50
N ASN A 476 8.60 17.59 12.70
CA ASN A 476 9.70 18.54 12.86
C ASN A 476 10.41 18.82 11.52
N VAL A 477 11.36 19.77 11.55
CA VAL A 477 12.11 20.22 10.36
C VAL A 477 12.97 19.10 9.75
N ALA A 478 13.55 18.22 10.56
CA ALA A 478 14.40 17.14 10.05
C ALA A 478 13.56 16.11 9.28
N GLU A 479 12.45 15.67 9.86
CA GLU A 479 11.49 14.77 9.21
C GLU A 479 10.87 15.42 7.97
N ALA A 480 10.62 16.74 7.98
CA ALA A 480 10.07 17.45 6.82
C ALA A 480 11.06 17.49 5.64
N ARG A 481 12.36 17.65 5.92
CA ARG A 481 13.42 17.54 4.90
C ARG A 481 13.48 16.12 4.35
N GLU A 482 13.40 15.11 5.20
CA GLU A 482 13.39 13.71 4.78
C GLU A 482 12.15 13.38 3.93
N TYR A 483 10.99 13.90 4.32
CA TYR A 483 9.73 13.78 3.59
C TYR A 483 9.83 14.34 2.16
N VAL A 484 10.46 15.52 1.98
CA VAL A 484 10.69 16.13 0.66
C VAL A 484 11.72 15.30 -0.14
N ALA A 485 12.83 14.91 0.48
CA ALA A 485 13.88 14.13 -0.16
C ALA A 485 13.38 12.75 -0.65
N GLN A 486 12.55 12.06 0.14
CA GLN A 486 12.00 10.76 -0.22
C GLN A 486 11.10 10.83 -1.47
N ARG A 487 10.32 11.91 -1.62
CA ARG A 487 9.46 12.11 -2.79
C ARG A 487 10.27 12.40 -4.05
N GLU A 488 11.31 13.21 -3.92
CA GLU A 488 12.23 13.47 -5.03
C GLU A 488 12.93 12.17 -5.49
N GLN A 489 13.34 11.31 -4.55
CA GLN A 489 13.88 10.00 -4.88
C GLN A 489 12.87 9.11 -5.64
N ARG A 490 11.61 9.05 -5.19
CA ARG A 490 10.54 8.29 -5.87
C ARG A 490 10.22 8.83 -7.26
N ARG A 491 10.23 10.16 -7.43
CA ARG A 491 10.08 10.83 -8.73
C ARG A 491 11.21 10.46 -9.68
N LEU A 492 12.46 10.55 -9.23
CA LEU A 492 13.64 10.17 -10.00
C LEU A 492 13.65 8.67 -10.34
N ALA A 493 13.13 7.82 -9.45
CA ALA A 493 12.93 6.40 -9.70
C ALA A 493 11.76 6.10 -10.67
N GLY A 494 10.94 7.09 -11.02
CA GLY A 494 9.77 6.93 -11.87
C GLY A 494 8.64 6.12 -11.24
N THR A 495 8.66 5.91 -9.92
CA THR A 495 7.68 5.08 -9.21
C THR A 495 6.40 5.82 -8.91
N ASP A 496 6.53 7.07 -8.43
CA ASP A 496 5.43 7.93 -7.99
C ASP A 496 5.68 9.38 -8.44
N LEU A 497 4.61 10.16 -8.67
CA LEU A 497 4.67 11.63 -8.82
C LEU A 497 3.95 12.27 -7.63
N THR A 498 4.62 13.15 -6.89
CA THR A 498 4.01 13.81 -5.73
C THR A 498 4.04 15.32 -5.88
N TYR A 499 2.86 15.93 -5.88
CA TYR A 499 2.65 17.35 -6.05
C TYR A 499 2.37 18.04 -4.72
N ALA A 500 3.10 19.12 -4.44
CA ALA A 500 2.68 20.15 -3.51
C ALA A 500 1.56 20.96 -4.19
N VAL A 501 0.43 21.10 -3.51
CA VAL A 501 -0.66 21.97 -3.93
C VAL A 501 -0.44 23.33 -3.28
N VAL A 502 -0.16 24.35 -4.08
CA VAL A 502 0.10 25.71 -3.61
C VAL A 502 -0.89 26.71 -4.18
N GLY A 503 -1.14 27.82 -3.49
CA GLY A 503 -1.98 28.89 -4.05
C GLY A 503 -1.32 29.56 -5.25
N ALA A 504 -2.11 29.81 -6.29
CA ALA A 504 -1.60 30.45 -7.52
C ALA A 504 -1.24 31.92 -7.29
N GLU A 505 -0.30 32.44 -8.09
CA GLU A 505 0.00 33.87 -8.09
C GLU A 505 -1.26 34.71 -8.40
N GLY A 506 -1.38 35.86 -7.75
CA GLY A 506 -2.56 36.73 -7.88
C GLY A 506 -3.77 36.30 -7.04
N THR A 507 -3.66 35.24 -6.23
CA THR A 507 -4.66 34.87 -5.21
C THR A 507 -4.22 35.34 -3.82
N GLU A 508 -5.16 35.41 -2.87
CA GLU A 508 -4.86 35.72 -1.47
C GLU A 508 -3.95 34.67 -0.80
N LEU A 509 -3.87 33.47 -1.36
CA LEU A 509 -3.09 32.33 -0.86
C LEU A 509 -1.81 32.09 -1.66
N ALA A 510 -1.37 33.07 -2.47
CA ALA A 510 -0.27 32.91 -3.41
C ALA A 510 1.00 32.38 -2.73
N GLY A 511 1.52 31.25 -3.21
CA GLY A 511 2.73 30.61 -2.69
C GLY A 511 2.55 29.81 -1.39
N GLU A 512 1.38 29.84 -0.75
CA GLU A 512 1.12 29.05 0.46
C GLU A 512 0.95 27.56 0.14
N LEU A 513 1.46 26.68 1.02
CA LEU A 513 1.31 25.23 0.91
C LEU A 513 -0.07 24.79 1.44
N LEU A 514 -0.98 24.49 0.52
CA LEU A 514 -2.37 24.16 0.79
C LEU A 514 -2.61 22.66 1.00
N GLY A 515 -1.77 21.79 0.42
CA GLY A 515 -1.95 20.34 0.49
C GLY A 515 -0.96 19.56 -0.38
N ALA A 516 -1.26 18.29 -0.61
CA ALA A 516 -0.56 17.47 -1.60
C ALA A 516 -1.48 16.53 -2.38
N MET A 517 -1.03 16.19 -3.59
CA MET A 517 -1.63 15.17 -4.45
C MET A 517 -0.55 14.19 -4.89
N ASN A 518 -0.73 12.91 -4.61
CA ASN A 518 0.20 11.84 -4.91
C ASN A 518 -0.39 10.96 -6.00
N LEU A 519 0.42 10.63 -7.00
CA LEU A 519 0.16 9.61 -8.01
C LEU A 519 1.12 8.47 -7.76
N LEU A 520 0.56 7.33 -7.36
CA LEU A 520 1.28 6.13 -6.95
C LEU A 520 1.12 5.02 -8.00
N GLY A 521 2.02 4.04 -7.95
CA GLY A 521 1.91 2.82 -8.75
C GLY A 521 2.19 3.03 -10.23
N LEU A 522 2.85 4.13 -10.61
CA LEU A 522 3.12 4.46 -12.02
C LEU A 522 4.12 3.51 -12.69
N ALA A 523 4.92 2.82 -11.87
CA ALA A 523 5.85 1.76 -12.27
C ALA A 523 5.29 0.33 -12.03
N ASP A 524 4.02 0.16 -11.64
CA ASP A 524 3.45 -1.17 -11.42
C ASP A 524 3.31 -1.93 -12.75
N ARG A 525 4.11 -2.98 -12.89
CA ARG A 525 4.11 -3.85 -14.08
C ARG A 525 2.83 -4.66 -14.25
N HIS A 526 2.11 -4.93 -13.16
CA HIS A 526 0.90 -5.77 -13.16
C HIS A 526 -0.34 -4.97 -13.57
N PHE A 527 -0.39 -3.67 -13.24
CA PHE A 527 -1.50 -2.76 -13.56
C PHE A 527 -1.03 -1.51 -14.32
N PRO A 528 -0.38 -1.66 -15.49
CA PRO A 528 0.30 -0.56 -16.17
C PRO A 528 -0.63 0.54 -16.70
N ASP A 529 -1.95 0.34 -16.78
CA ASP A 529 -2.91 1.39 -17.18
C ASP A 529 -3.57 2.11 -16.01
N THR A 530 -3.16 1.78 -14.78
CA THR A 530 -3.73 2.31 -13.55
C THR A 530 -2.76 3.23 -12.85
N ALA A 531 -3.24 4.40 -12.44
CA ALA A 531 -2.60 5.20 -11.40
C ALA A 531 -3.42 5.09 -10.11
N GLU A 532 -2.77 5.15 -8.96
CA GLU A 532 -3.45 5.35 -7.69
C GLU A 532 -3.28 6.80 -7.25
N VAL A 533 -4.35 7.43 -6.75
CA VAL A 533 -4.31 8.79 -6.22
C VAL A 533 -4.45 8.78 -4.70
N GLY A 534 -3.56 9.50 -4.03
CA GLY A 534 -3.64 9.80 -2.59
C GLY A 534 -3.51 11.30 -2.37
N TYR A 535 -4.13 11.84 -1.33
CA TYR A 535 -4.13 13.28 -1.10
C TYR A 535 -4.29 13.65 0.37
N TRP A 536 -3.88 14.87 0.70
CA TRP A 536 -4.15 15.51 1.98
C TRP A 536 -4.24 17.03 1.81
N VAL A 537 -4.94 17.69 2.73
CA VAL A 537 -5.08 19.15 2.78
C VAL A 537 -4.59 19.66 4.12
N ASN A 538 -3.87 20.77 4.10
CA ASN A 538 -3.43 21.46 5.30
C ASN A 538 -4.67 21.90 6.11
N PRO A 539 -4.74 21.61 7.42
CA PRO A 539 -5.89 21.93 8.27
C PRO A 539 -6.38 23.37 8.16
N ALA A 540 -5.47 24.33 8.00
CA ALA A 540 -5.81 25.76 7.88
C ALA A 540 -6.67 26.08 6.65
N HIS A 541 -6.69 25.21 5.63
CA HIS A 541 -7.36 25.44 4.35
C HIS A 541 -8.50 24.45 4.06
N ARG A 542 -8.96 23.70 5.08
CA ARG A 542 -10.12 22.79 4.96
C ARG A 542 -11.41 23.56 4.63
N GLY A 543 -12.32 22.91 3.92
CA GLY A 543 -13.59 23.50 3.51
C GLY A 543 -13.49 24.49 2.33
N GLY A 544 -12.29 24.93 1.95
CA GLY A 544 -12.05 25.84 0.83
C GLY A 544 -12.00 25.18 -0.56
N GLY A 545 -12.37 23.90 -0.69
CA GLY A 545 -12.42 23.19 -1.97
C GLY A 545 -11.07 22.85 -2.62
N VAL A 546 -9.94 23.04 -1.92
CA VAL A 546 -8.58 22.82 -2.44
C VAL A 546 -8.40 21.45 -3.08
N LEU A 547 -8.81 20.38 -2.39
CA LEU A 547 -8.66 19.01 -2.88
C LEU A 547 -9.49 18.73 -4.15
N GLN A 548 -10.67 19.34 -4.27
CA GLN A 548 -11.51 19.18 -5.46
C GLN A 548 -10.80 19.75 -6.68
N ARG A 549 -10.32 21.00 -6.58
CA ARG A 549 -9.60 21.68 -7.66
C ARG A 549 -8.32 20.93 -8.02
N ALA A 550 -7.55 20.48 -7.02
CA ALA A 550 -6.31 19.74 -7.24
C ALA A 550 -6.56 18.38 -7.91
N LEU A 551 -7.59 17.65 -7.47
CA LEU A 551 -7.94 16.34 -8.03
C LEU A 551 -8.41 16.48 -9.48
N ASP A 552 -9.24 17.48 -9.79
CA ASP A 552 -9.68 17.75 -11.16
C ASP A 552 -8.51 18.05 -12.09
N THR A 553 -7.54 18.86 -11.64
CA THR A 553 -6.31 19.17 -12.39
C THR A 553 -5.45 17.93 -12.62
N VAL A 554 -5.29 17.08 -11.60
CA VAL A 554 -4.48 15.84 -11.73
C VAL A 554 -5.16 14.80 -12.60
N LEU A 555 -6.47 14.59 -12.47
CA LEU A 555 -7.21 13.65 -13.31
C LEU A 555 -7.09 14.01 -14.79
N ASP A 556 -7.17 15.29 -15.14
CA ASP A 556 -6.94 15.76 -16.50
C ASP A 556 -5.53 15.39 -16.99
N PHE A 557 -4.48 15.72 -16.23
CA PHE A 557 -3.09 15.38 -16.59
C PHE A 557 -2.86 13.86 -16.73
N VAL A 558 -3.34 13.07 -15.77
CA VAL A 558 -3.11 11.62 -15.72
C VAL A 558 -3.73 10.90 -16.92
N THR A 559 -4.86 11.41 -17.39
CA THR A 559 -5.71 10.72 -18.37
C THR A 559 -5.55 11.28 -19.78
N ARG A 560 -5.06 12.51 -19.88
CA ARG A 560 -4.70 13.15 -21.14
C ARG A 560 -3.68 12.28 -21.90
N PRO A 561 -3.86 12.09 -23.22
CA PRO A 561 -2.93 11.33 -24.04
C PRO A 561 -1.49 11.83 -23.93
N VAL A 562 -0.55 10.92 -24.12
CA VAL A 562 0.89 11.23 -24.03
C VAL A 562 1.34 12.17 -25.14
N ALA A 563 0.75 12.04 -26.33
CA ALA A 563 0.96 12.96 -27.44
C ALA A 563 0.54 14.41 -27.13
N GLU A 564 -0.31 14.61 -26.12
CA GLU A 564 -0.81 15.92 -25.66
C GLU A 564 -0.15 16.35 -24.34
N GLY A 565 0.91 15.64 -23.91
CA GLY A 565 1.67 15.95 -22.70
C GLY A 565 1.06 15.43 -21.39
N GLY A 566 0.14 14.47 -21.44
CA GLY A 566 -0.37 13.76 -20.25
C GLY A 566 0.29 12.40 -20.01
N LEU A 567 -0.24 11.62 -19.06
CA LEU A 567 0.26 10.27 -18.75
C LEU A 567 -0.45 9.13 -19.52
N GLY A 568 -1.59 9.42 -20.16
CA GLY A 568 -2.35 8.45 -20.94
C GLY A 568 -2.90 7.27 -20.13
N ARG A 569 -3.08 7.40 -18.81
CA ARG A 569 -3.63 6.32 -17.98
C ARG A 569 -5.14 6.23 -18.19
N ALA A 570 -5.63 5.02 -18.40
CA ALA A 570 -7.05 4.76 -18.63
C ALA A 570 -7.86 4.72 -17.32
N ARG A 571 -7.18 4.46 -16.19
CA ARG A 571 -7.81 4.25 -14.88
C ARG A 571 -7.08 4.99 -13.76
N VAL A 572 -7.85 5.58 -12.86
CA VAL A 572 -7.35 6.13 -11.59
C VAL A 572 -8.11 5.47 -10.44
N VAL A 573 -7.39 4.92 -9.47
CA VAL A 573 -7.98 4.34 -8.26
C VAL A 573 -7.63 5.16 -7.03
N ALA A 574 -8.44 5.05 -5.99
CA ALA A 574 -8.13 5.62 -4.68
C ALA A 574 -8.60 4.69 -3.56
N THR A 575 -7.87 4.71 -2.46
CA THR A 575 -8.21 3.96 -1.25
C THR A 575 -8.45 4.94 -0.12
N THR A 576 -9.54 4.78 0.62
CA THR A 576 -9.81 5.58 1.82
C THR A 576 -10.22 4.70 2.96
N HIS A 577 -9.88 5.11 4.18
CA HIS A 577 -10.44 4.52 5.40
C HIS A 577 -11.97 4.61 5.39
N GLU A 578 -12.67 3.59 5.89
CA GLU A 578 -14.15 3.54 5.90
C GLU A 578 -14.78 4.69 6.70
N ASP A 579 -14.07 5.17 7.71
CA ASP A 579 -14.50 6.28 8.58
C ASP A 579 -14.09 7.65 8.04
N ASN A 580 -13.23 7.71 7.02
CA ASN A 580 -12.84 8.98 6.39
C ASN A 580 -13.87 9.42 5.34
N LEU A 581 -15.04 9.81 5.85
CA LEU A 581 -16.17 10.27 5.02
C LEU A 581 -15.84 11.53 4.22
N ALA A 582 -14.95 12.39 4.73
CA ALA A 582 -14.50 13.58 4.02
C ALA A 582 -13.76 13.25 2.72
N SER A 583 -12.80 12.32 2.76
CA SER A 583 -12.09 11.85 1.57
C SER A 583 -13.02 11.11 0.60
N GLN A 584 -13.91 10.25 1.11
CA GLN A 584 -14.89 9.58 0.27
C GLN A 584 -15.81 10.57 -0.46
N ALA A 585 -16.22 11.66 0.20
CA ALA A 585 -17.01 12.71 -0.42
C ALA A 585 -16.24 13.50 -1.51
N VAL A 586 -14.93 13.69 -1.36
CA VAL A 586 -14.07 14.28 -2.42
C VAL A 586 -14.06 13.38 -3.65
N LEU A 587 -13.81 12.08 -3.48
CA LEU A 587 -13.79 11.10 -4.57
C LEU A 587 -15.13 11.03 -5.30
N GLN A 588 -16.23 10.96 -4.55
CA GLN A 588 -17.57 10.93 -5.13
C GLN A 588 -17.89 12.18 -5.94
N ARG A 589 -17.52 13.38 -5.46
CA ARG A 589 -17.72 14.64 -6.20
C ARG A 589 -16.86 14.71 -7.46
N ALA A 590 -15.66 14.14 -7.43
CA ALA A 590 -14.79 14.01 -8.60
C ALA A 590 -15.25 12.92 -9.59
N GLY A 591 -16.37 12.23 -9.31
CA GLY A 591 -16.97 11.23 -10.19
C GLY A 591 -16.39 9.82 -10.03
N PHE A 592 -15.61 9.55 -8.98
CA PHE A 592 -15.21 8.18 -8.68
C PHE A 592 -16.40 7.35 -8.23
N THR A 593 -16.40 6.08 -8.65
CA THR A 593 -17.38 5.09 -8.21
C THR A 593 -16.78 4.21 -7.12
N LEU A 594 -17.49 4.13 -5.98
CA LEU A 594 -17.23 3.11 -4.96
C LEU A 594 -17.58 1.73 -5.53
N TRP A 595 -16.62 0.80 -5.52
CA TRP A 595 -16.81 -0.53 -6.12
C TRP A 595 -16.53 -1.68 -5.16
N GLY A 596 -16.02 -1.38 -3.96
CA GLY A 596 -15.85 -2.36 -2.91
C GLY A 596 -15.50 -1.75 -1.56
N THR A 597 -15.80 -2.48 -0.50
CA THR A 597 -15.32 -2.23 0.86
C THR A 597 -14.54 -3.46 1.28
N GLU A 598 -13.27 -3.30 1.60
CA GLU A 598 -12.38 -4.37 2.07
C GLU A 598 -12.41 -4.37 3.61
N PRO A 599 -12.99 -5.38 4.25
CA PRO A 599 -13.00 -5.48 5.72
C PRO A 599 -11.59 -5.71 6.25
N ALA A 600 -11.25 -5.11 7.40
CA ALA A 600 -10.08 -5.45 8.21
C ALA A 600 -8.69 -5.16 7.60
N ALA A 601 -8.49 -3.97 7.02
CA ALA A 601 -7.22 -3.56 6.38
C ALA A 601 -6.28 -2.75 7.27
N HIS A 602 -6.79 -2.05 8.30
CA HIS A 602 -5.98 -1.24 9.22
C HIS A 602 -6.12 -1.69 10.68
N PRO A 603 -5.02 -1.75 11.47
CA PRO A 603 -5.11 -1.85 12.92
C PRO A 603 -5.76 -0.58 13.50
N VAL A 604 -6.60 -0.76 14.53
CA VAL A 604 -7.11 0.35 15.35
C VAL A 604 -5.98 0.76 16.30
N ASP A 605 -5.44 1.98 16.17
CA ASP A 605 -4.45 2.47 17.15
C ASP A 605 -5.09 2.73 18.53
N ASP A 606 -4.42 2.19 19.54
CA ASP A 606 -4.45 2.44 20.99
C ASP A 606 -5.79 2.72 21.66
N ALA A 607 -6.52 1.65 22.00
CA ALA A 607 -7.05 1.39 23.35
C ALA A 607 -8.08 0.23 23.34
N GLU A 608 -7.68 -1.00 22.97
CA GLU A 608 -8.23 -2.26 23.52
C GLU A 608 -7.59 -3.49 22.84
N PRO A 609 -7.32 -4.59 23.58
CA PRO A 609 -6.73 -5.83 23.04
C PRO A 609 -7.77 -6.70 22.30
N THR A 610 -8.73 -6.11 21.60
CA THR A 610 -9.86 -6.84 20.97
C THR A 610 -9.60 -7.21 19.51
N GLY A 611 -8.49 -6.79 18.90
CA GLY A 611 -8.14 -7.17 17.52
C GLY A 611 -9.06 -6.57 16.45
N ALA A 612 -9.88 -5.57 16.79
CA ALA A 612 -10.72 -4.86 15.84
C ALA A 612 -9.85 -4.16 14.77
N ARG A 613 -10.27 -4.25 13.51
CA ARG A 613 -9.57 -3.68 12.35
C ARG A 613 -10.56 -2.89 11.50
N HIS A 614 -10.16 -1.73 11.03
CA HIS A 614 -11.01 -0.89 10.20
C HIS A 614 -11.02 -1.37 8.74
N ALA A 615 -12.16 -1.25 8.08
CA ALA A 615 -12.31 -1.48 6.66
C ALA A 615 -11.77 -0.29 5.83
N ILE A 616 -11.39 -0.56 4.59
CA ILE A 616 -11.09 0.47 3.58
C ILE A 616 -12.07 0.39 2.43
N THR A 617 -12.44 1.54 1.89
CA THR A 617 -13.28 1.65 0.70
C THR A 617 -12.40 1.90 -0.53
N ARG A 618 -12.69 1.18 -1.63
CA ARG A 618 -11.99 1.34 -2.91
C ARG A 618 -12.83 2.07 -3.93
N TRP A 619 -12.18 3.03 -4.56
CA TRP A 619 -12.77 3.94 -5.53
C TRP A 619 -12.04 3.79 -6.86
N ALA A 620 -12.78 3.86 -7.95
CA ALA A 620 -12.21 3.83 -9.30
C ALA A 620 -12.88 4.88 -10.19
N TRP A 621 -12.09 5.42 -11.11
CA TRP A 621 -12.51 6.34 -12.16
C TRP A 621 -11.89 5.88 -13.49
N THR A 622 -12.69 5.91 -14.56
CA THR A 622 -12.32 5.37 -15.88
C THR A 622 -12.61 6.39 -16.99
N VAL A 623 -11.66 6.54 -17.92
CA VAL A 623 -11.80 7.42 -19.10
C VAL A 623 -12.88 6.91 -20.05
N GLY A 624 -13.78 7.80 -20.51
CA GLY A 624 -14.82 7.47 -21.52
C GLY A 624 -16.20 7.17 -20.95
N GLU A 625 -16.34 7.12 -19.63
CA GLU A 625 -17.63 7.36 -18.98
C GLU A 625 -17.93 8.86 -19.08
N ASP A 626 -18.92 9.24 -19.89
CA ASP A 626 -19.31 10.64 -20.03
C ASP A 626 -19.53 11.25 -18.64
N ARG A 627 -18.77 12.32 -18.32
CA ARG A 627 -18.96 13.17 -17.12
C ARG A 627 -20.43 13.60 -16.95
N VAL A 628 -21.21 13.56 -18.04
CA VAL A 628 -22.59 14.02 -18.15
C VAL A 628 -23.62 12.89 -18.10
N GLU A 629 -23.38 11.69 -18.66
CA GLU A 629 -24.38 10.59 -18.65
C GLU A 629 -24.25 9.65 -17.45
N VAL A 630 -23.02 9.33 -17.00
CA VAL A 630 -22.83 8.76 -15.66
C VAL A 630 -23.17 9.81 -14.61
N GLY A 631 -22.97 11.10 -14.93
CA GLY A 631 -23.59 12.22 -14.24
C GLY A 631 -25.10 12.05 -14.13
N ALA A 632 -25.88 11.97 -15.20
CA ALA A 632 -27.34 11.94 -15.10
C ALA A 632 -27.91 10.68 -14.38
N ALA A 633 -27.30 9.50 -14.56
CA ALA A 633 -27.75 8.26 -13.91
C ALA A 633 -27.18 8.05 -12.49
N THR A 634 -26.00 8.61 -12.19
CA THR A 634 -25.30 8.54 -10.89
C THR A 634 -25.39 9.84 -10.10
N VAL A 635 -26.02 10.90 -10.60
CA VAL A 635 -26.41 12.11 -9.85
C VAL A 635 -27.83 11.98 -9.30
N ALA A 636 -28.65 11.09 -9.88
CA ALA A 636 -29.95 10.73 -9.33
C ALA A 636 -29.86 9.85 -8.07
N ARG A 637 -28.73 9.16 -7.86
CA ARG A 637 -28.33 8.55 -6.58
C ARG A 637 -27.16 9.37 -6.06
N ARG A 638 -27.01 9.61 -4.75
CA ARG A 638 -25.77 10.16 -4.13
C ARG A 638 -25.65 11.69 -4.09
N ARG A 639 -26.47 12.30 -3.25
CA ARG A 639 -26.11 13.51 -2.51
C ARG A 639 -26.38 13.26 -1.04
N LEU A 640 -25.69 13.99 -0.17
CA LEU A 640 -26.19 14.21 1.19
C LEU A 640 -27.66 14.68 1.09
N PRO A 641 -28.53 14.23 2.02
CA PRO A 641 -29.96 14.46 1.94
C PRO A 641 -30.28 15.96 1.77
N ALA A 642 -31.20 16.29 0.86
CA ALA A 642 -31.61 17.68 0.64
C ALA A 642 -32.21 18.29 1.92
N THR A 643 -31.92 19.56 2.19
CA THR A 643 -32.55 20.26 3.31
C THR A 643 -34.01 20.55 2.97
N LEU A 644 -34.94 20.00 3.76
CA LEU A 644 -36.38 20.23 3.60
C LEU A 644 -36.89 21.09 4.75
N GLN A 645 -37.87 21.97 4.48
CA GLN A 645 -38.45 22.84 5.49
C GLN A 645 -39.98 22.74 5.47
N GLY A 646 -40.59 22.79 6.65
CA GLY A 646 -42.04 22.82 6.79
C GLY A 646 -42.46 23.21 8.20
N SER A 647 -43.70 22.92 8.55
CA SER A 647 -44.24 23.19 9.88
C SER A 647 -45.23 22.12 10.32
N THR A 648 -45.40 21.99 11.64
CA THR A 648 -46.46 21.16 12.23
C THR A 648 -47.83 21.81 12.01
N ARG A 649 -48.92 21.06 12.22
CA ARG A 649 -50.29 21.62 12.23
C ARG A 649 -50.48 22.72 13.27
N GLN A 650 -49.64 22.75 14.30
CA GLN A 650 -49.65 23.75 15.37
C GLN A 650 -48.79 24.98 15.03
N GLY A 651 -48.19 25.03 13.82
CA GLY A 651 -47.40 26.15 13.33
C GLY A 651 -45.91 26.11 13.69
N GLU A 652 -45.44 25.05 14.35
CA GLU A 652 -44.04 24.91 14.74
C GLU A 652 -43.17 24.62 13.52
N ARG A 653 -42.12 25.42 13.28
CA ARG A 653 -41.23 25.25 12.12
C ARG A 653 -40.28 24.07 12.32
N LEU A 654 -40.13 23.26 11.27
CA LEU A 654 -39.23 22.11 11.25
C LEU A 654 -38.29 22.16 10.04
N VAL A 655 -37.07 21.67 10.26
CA VAL A 655 -36.05 21.50 9.22
C VAL A 655 -35.61 20.03 9.22
N LEU A 656 -35.69 19.38 8.06
CA LEU A 656 -35.02 18.10 7.81
C LEU A 656 -33.66 18.40 7.20
N ALA A 657 -32.59 18.02 7.89
CA ALA A 657 -31.21 18.27 7.44
C ALA A 657 -30.33 17.04 7.64
N ALA A 658 -29.12 17.07 7.10
CA ALA A 658 -28.13 16.01 7.34
C ALA A 658 -27.90 15.82 8.85
N VAL A 659 -27.75 14.56 9.25
CA VAL A 659 -27.40 14.16 10.61
C VAL A 659 -25.95 14.59 10.87
N THR A 660 -25.65 15.08 12.07
CA THR A 660 -24.28 15.48 12.46
C THR A 660 -23.81 14.67 13.66
N ASP A 661 -22.50 14.52 13.81
CA ASP A 661 -21.83 13.88 14.95
C ASP A 661 -21.49 14.89 16.06
N SER A 662 -22.15 16.05 16.05
CA SER A 662 -21.95 17.09 17.05
C SER A 662 -22.29 16.57 18.44
N THR A 663 -21.57 17.05 19.45
CA THR A 663 -21.77 16.64 20.85
C THR A 663 -23.23 16.83 21.30
N ALA A 664 -23.93 17.86 20.79
CA ALA A 664 -25.32 18.12 21.10
C ALA A 664 -26.28 17.07 20.48
N ASP A 665 -26.07 16.71 19.21
CA ASP A 665 -26.88 15.67 18.56
C ASP A 665 -26.66 14.31 19.20
N VAL A 666 -25.38 13.96 19.45
CA VAL A 666 -24.99 12.70 20.10
C VAL A 666 -25.63 12.56 21.48
N ALA A 667 -25.61 13.61 22.31
CA ALA A 667 -26.27 13.59 23.61
C ALA A 667 -27.78 13.32 23.50
N ARG A 668 -28.48 13.97 22.57
CA ARG A 668 -29.92 13.77 22.38
C ARG A 668 -30.28 12.42 21.79
N ILE A 669 -29.41 11.84 20.94
CA ILE A 669 -29.57 10.47 20.46
C ILE A 669 -29.45 9.50 21.65
N VAL A 670 -28.48 9.68 22.54
CA VAL A 670 -28.34 8.86 23.74
C VAL A 670 -29.58 8.96 24.64
N GLU A 671 -30.08 10.18 24.88
CA GLU A 671 -31.32 10.41 25.64
C GLU A 671 -32.51 9.65 25.02
N ALA A 672 -32.72 9.80 23.71
CA ALA A 672 -33.79 9.13 23.00
C ALA A 672 -33.65 7.60 22.98
N CYS A 673 -32.42 7.08 22.90
CA CYS A 673 -32.15 5.64 22.86
C CYS A 673 -32.18 4.98 24.24
N ARG A 674 -32.08 5.74 25.34
CA ARG A 674 -32.28 5.24 26.70
C ARG A 674 -33.73 5.31 27.17
N ASP A 675 -34.56 6.09 26.49
CA ASP A 675 -35.97 6.25 26.84
C ASP A 675 -36.73 4.91 26.84
N PRO A 676 -37.49 4.58 27.90
CA PRO A 676 -38.20 3.31 28.01
C PRO A 676 -39.17 3.01 26.87
N GLU A 677 -39.84 4.04 26.32
CA GLU A 677 -40.78 3.85 25.22
C GLU A 677 -40.04 3.63 23.89
N SER A 678 -38.94 4.34 23.63
CA SER A 678 -38.06 4.05 22.48
C SER A 678 -37.49 2.63 22.55
N VAL A 679 -36.98 2.22 23.72
CA VAL A 679 -36.45 0.86 23.95
C VAL A 679 -37.54 -0.18 23.70
N ARG A 680 -38.76 0.04 24.20
CA ARG A 680 -39.89 -0.87 23.97
C ARG A 680 -40.15 -1.11 22.48
N TRP A 681 -40.22 -0.05 21.68
CA TRP A 681 -40.65 -0.13 20.27
C TRP A 681 -39.53 -0.42 19.27
N LEU A 682 -38.30 0.01 19.56
CA LEU A 682 -37.17 -0.03 18.61
C LEU A 682 -36.01 -0.88 19.12
N GLY A 683 -36.15 -1.49 20.30
CA GLY A 683 -35.11 -2.27 20.95
C GLY A 683 -34.88 -3.65 20.34
N GLY A 684 -33.68 -4.19 20.58
CA GLY A 684 -33.24 -5.49 20.11
C GLY A 684 -31.71 -5.65 20.21
N PRO A 685 -31.17 -6.85 19.97
CA PRO A 685 -29.73 -7.09 20.00
C PRO A 685 -28.99 -6.15 19.02
N GLY A 686 -28.06 -5.33 19.53
CA GLY A 686 -27.30 -4.36 18.73
C GLY A 686 -28.10 -3.14 18.25
N ARG A 687 -29.29 -2.86 18.82
CA ARG A 687 -30.13 -1.69 18.50
C ARG A 687 -30.24 -0.74 19.70
N ILE A 688 -31.42 -0.17 19.94
CA ILE A 688 -31.71 0.75 21.04
C ILE A 688 -31.86 -0.06 22.35
N HIS A 689 -31.21 0.37 23.44
CA HIS A 689 -31.31 -0.30 24.75
C HIS A 689 -31.04 0.67 25.91
N ALA A 690 -31.44 0.30 27.13
CA ALA A 690 -31.30 1.16 28.33
C ALA A 690 -29.84 1.53 28.67
N GLY A 691 -28.87 0.77 28.16
CA GLY A 691 -27.43 1.01 28.34
C GLY A 691 -26.76 1.78 27.21
N TYR A 692 -27.51 2.33 26.25
CA TYR A 692 -26.96 2.98 25.04
C TYR A 692 -25.91 4.04 25.39
N THR A 693 -24.78 4.04 24.70
CA THR A 693 -23.62 4.90 25.01
C THR A 693 -23.40 5.98 23.97
N GLU A 694 -22.53 6.93 24.28
CA GLU A 694 -22.06 7.92 23.30
C GLU A 694 -21.34 7.25 22.11
N ALA A 695 -20.58 6.18 22.35
CA ALA A 695 -19.93 5.42 21.29
C ALA A 695 -20.98 4.80 20.34
N ASP A 696 -22.06 4.22 20.87
CA ASP A 696 -23.14 3.66 20.06
C ASP A 696 -23.81 4.73 19.19
N ALA A 697 -24.06 5.92 19.74
CA ALA A 697 -24.64 7.05 19.01
C ALA A 697 -23.73 7.54 17.89
N ARG A 698 -22.42 7.65 18.14
CA ARG A 698 -21.43 8.03 17.11
C ARG A 698 -21.34 6.97 16.01
N SER A 699 -21.30 5.69 16.36
CA SER A 699 -21.33 4.58 15.40
C SER A 699 -22.60 4.60 14.55
N PHE A 700 -23.76 4.88 15.15
CA PHE A 700 -25.03 5.00 14.44
C PHE A 700 -25.04 6.17 13.44
N VAL A 701 -24.59 7.36 13.85
CA VAL A 701 -24.47 8.54 12.96
C VAL A 701 -23.49 8.27 11.81
N ALA A 702 -22.37 7.61 12.09
CA ALA A 702 -21.41 7.21 11.07
C ALA A 702 -22.02 6.22 10.06
N ALA A 703 -22.75 5.19 10.54
CA ALA A 703 -23.43 4.22 9.68
C ALA A 703 -24.49 4.89 8.78
N LEU A 704 -25.26 5.84 9.31
CA LEU A 704 -26.22 6.64 8.56
C LEU A 704 -25.56 7.48 7.47
N SER A 705 -24.50 8.20 7.84
CA SER A 705 -23.77 9.07 6.92
C SER A 705 -23.12 8.26 5.80
N ARG A 706 -22.58 7.08 6.14
CA ARG A 706 -22.05 6.11 5.18
C ARG A 706 -23.13 5.58 4.24
N GLY A 707 -24.29 5.19 4.78
CA GLY A 707 -25.41 4.74 3.97
C GLY A 707 -25.96 5.81 3.01
N CYS A 708 -26.00 7.08 3.46
CA CYS A 708 -26.34 8.23 2.61
C CYS A 708 -25.33 8.43 1.48
N LEU A 709 -24.05 8.31 1.80
CA LEU A 709 -22.97 8.46 0.83
C LEU A 709 -23.00 7.35 -0.22
N HIS A 710 -23.28 6.11 0.20
CA HIS A 710 -23.28 4.93 -0.66
C HIS A 710 -24.62 4.74 -1.40
N GLY A 711 -25.67 5.44 -0.97
CA GLY A 711 -27.01 5.37 -1.53
C GLY A 711 -27.81 4.14 -1.06
N THR A 712 -27.38 3.48 0.02
CA THR A 712 -28.13 2.38 0.66
C THR A 712 -29.13 2.90 1.69
N TRP A 713 -29.00 4.16 2.10
CA TRP A 713 -29.90 4.87 3.01
C TRP A 713 -30.03 6.34 2.58
N ALA A 714 -31.09 7.01 2.99
CA ALA A 714 -31.19 8.47 2.98
C ALA A 714 -31.83 8.92 4.30
N GLY A 715 -31.08 9.58 5.19
CA GLY A 715 -31.51 9.89 6.55
C GLY A 715 -31.42 11.37 6.89
N TRP A 716 -32.43 11.89 7.58
CA TRP A 716 -32.52 13.27 8.03
C TRP A 716 -32.66 13.36 9.55
N ALA A 717 -31.93 14.30 10.14
CA ALA A 717 -32.26 14.84 11.46
C ALA A 717 -33.49 15.76 11.33
N ILE A 718 -34.49 15.54 12.19
CA ILE A 718 -35.64 16.43 12.34
C ILE A 718 -35.26 17.48 13.36
N ARG A 719 -35.21 18.76 12.95
CA ARG A 719 -34.82 19.88 13.81
C ARG A 719 -35.94 20.91 13.94
N ASP A 720 -35.95 21.63 15.06
CA ASP A 720 -36.74 22.85 15.20
C ASP A 720 -36.06 24.07 14.55
N ALA A 721 -36.62 25.26 14.77
CA ALA A 721 -36.09 26.52 14.24
C ALA A 721 -34.72 26.90 14.80
N ASP A 722 -34.38 26.44 16.01
CA ASP A 722 -33.13 26.73 16.71
C ASP A 722 -32.05 25.66 16.44
N GLY A 723 -32.40 24.62 15.68
CA GLY A 723 -31.49 23.54 15.28
C GLY A 723 -31.46 22.36 16.24
N LEU A 724 -32.31 22.34 17.26
CA LEU A 724 -32.38 21.25 18.25
C LEU A 724 -32.87 19.95 17.60
N LEU A 725 -32.20 18.84 17.87
CA LEU A 725 -32.62 17.52 17.38
C LEU A 725 -33.92 17.05 18.06
N LEU A 726 -35.00 16.93 17.28
CA LEU A 726 -36.32 16.47 17.73
C LEU A 726 -36.59 15.00 17.39
N GLY A 727 -35.81 14.41 16.49
CA GLY A 727 -35.98 13.04 16.04
C GLY A 727 -35.25 12.79 14.73
N MET A 728 -35.50 11.64 14.13
CA MET A 728 -34.91 11.27 12.83
C MET A 728 -35.92 10.58 11.95
N ILE A 729 -35.72 10.71 10.64
CA ILE A 729 -36.52 10.07 9.61
C ILE A 729 -35.61 9.63 8.46
N ASP A 730 -35.85 8.45 7.91
CA ASP A 730 -35.01 7.85 6.87
C ASP A 730 -35.82 7.12 5.80
N VAL A 731 -35.18 6.93 4.65
CA VAL A 731 -35.59 6.04 3.56
C VAL A 731 -34.53 4.95 3.43
N GLN A 732 -34.97 3.70 3.59
CA GLN A 732 -34.12 2.51 3.55
C GLN A 732 -34.09 1.92 2.16
N GLU A 733 -32.87 1.61 1.68
CA GLU A 733 -32.59 1.03 0.36
C GLU A 733 -33.33 1.74 -0.79
N PRO A 734 -33.06 3.04 -1.04
CA PRO A 734 -33.77 3.81 -2.06
C PRO A 734 -33.75 3.15 -3.45
N GLY A 735 -34.93 2.69 -3.89
CA GLY A 735 -35.12 1.93 -5.13
C GLY A 735 -36.58 1.86 -5.55
N GLU A 736 -36.97 0.82 -6.29
CA GLU A 736 -38.37 0.64 -6.72
C GLU A 736 -39.35 0.46 -5.54
N ARG A 737 -38.85 -0.05 -4.41
CA ARG A 737 -39.55 -0.16 -3.13
C ARG A 737 -38.62 0.33 -2.04
N SER A 738 -39.05 1.29 -1.24
CA SER A 738 -38.24 1.82 -0.14
C SER A 738 -39.05 1.82 1.16
N GLU A 739 -38.42 1.45 2.28
CA GLU A 739 -39.06 1.48 3.61
C GLU A 739 -38.74 2.81 4.30
N ILE A 740 -39.70 3.41 5.01
CA ILE A 740 -39.46 4.61 5.82
C ILE A 740 -39.29 4.21 7.28
N GLY A 741 -38.19 4.65 7.89
CA GLY A 741 -37.95 4.59 9.32
C GLY A 741 -38.08 5.96 9.98
N TYR A 742 -38.48 6.00 11.24
CA TYR A 742 -38.37 7.22 12.06
C TYR A 742 -38.37 6.93 13.56
N TRP A 743 -37.88 7.89 14.32
CA TRP A 743 -38.08 7.98 15.76
C TRP A 743 -38.18 9.45 16.19
N VAL A 744 -38.78 9.69 17.36
CA VAL A 744 -38.98 11.04 17.92
C VAL A 744 -38.43 11.08 19.34
N HIS A 745 -37.68 12.13 19.64
CA HIS A 745 -37.16 12.38 20.98
C HIS A 745 -38.31 12.47 22.00
N PRO A 746 -38.16 11.98 23.26
CA PRO A 746 -39.23 11.98 24.25
C PRO A 746 -39.93 13.35 24.43
N GLU A 747 -39.15 14.43 24.51
CA GLU A 747 -39.63 15.81 24.64
C GLU A 747 -40.38 16.36 23.40
N ALA A 748 -40.28 15.67 22.27
CA ALA A 748 -40.89 16.06 21.00
C ALA A 748 -42.19 15.27 20.69
N ARG A 749 -42.54 14.27 21.51
CA ARG A 749 -43.76 13.46 21.33
C ARG A 749 -45.02 14.29 21.54
N GLY A 750 -46.09 13.96 20.84
CA GLY A 750 -47.39 14.66 20.94
C GLY A 750 -47.47 16.01 20.23
N ARG A 751 -46.36 16.58 19.77
CA ARG A 751 -46.29 17.89 19.04
C ARG A 751 -46.53 17.79 17.53
N GLY A 752 -46.77 16.59 17.01
CA GLY A 752 -46.97 16.36 15.57
C GLY A 752 -45.70 16.42 14.71
N VAL A 753 -44.51 16.39 15.34
CA VAL A 753 -43.19 16.47 14.70
C VAL A 753 -43.02 15.42 13.60
N VAL A 754 -43.24 14.14 13.92
CA VAL A 754 -43.08 13.06 12.94
C VAL A 754 -44.09 13.12 11.81
N SER A 755 -45.32 13.58 12.08
CA SER A 755 -46.33 13.71 11.02
C SER A 755 -45.92 14.76 10.00
N ALA A 756 -45.38 15.89 10.45
CA ALA A 756 -44.87 16.94 9.57
C ALA A 756 -43.60 16.50 8.82
N ALA A 757 -42.67 15.83 9.50
CA ALA A 757 -41.47 15.27 8.88
C ALA A 757 -41.81 14.23 7.80
N LEU A 758 -42.75 13.32 8.09
CA LEU A 758 -43.21 12.29 7.16
C LEU A 758 -43.88 12.91 5.92
N GLN A 759 -44.68 13.96 6.08
CA GLN A 759 -45.29 14.68 4.95
C GLN A 759 -44.28 15.44 4.08
N LEU A 760 -43.19 15.96 4.68
CA LEU A 760 -42.09 16.57 3.92
C LEU A 760 -41.33 15.50 3.14
N LEU A 761 -40.97 14.40 3.81
CA LEU A 761 -40.23 13.32 3.19
C LEU A 761 -41.02 12.66 2.06
N VAL A 762 -42.31 12.35 2.25
CA VAL A 762 -43.17 11.75 1.21
C VAL A 762 -43.22 12.62 -0.04
N ARG A 763 -43.40 13.95 0.11
CA ARG A 763 -43.40 14.87 -1.03
C ARG A 763 -42.07 14.85 -1.75
N HIS A 764 -40.96 14.91 -1.03
CA HIS A 764 -39.62 14.87 -1.64
C HIS A 764 -39.32 13.53 -2.32
N ALA A 765 -39.68 12.42 -1.66
CA ALA A 765 -39.43 11.07 -2.11
C ALA A 765 -40.16 10.74 -3.43
N LEU A 766 -41.43 11.16 -3.56
CA LEU A 766 -42.26 10.88 -4.74
C LEU A 766 -42.10 11.92 -5.85
N THR A 767 -41.54 13.11 -5.57
CA THR A 767 -41.25 14.11 -6.60
C THR A 767 -40.23 13.55 -7.59
N PRO A 768 -40.43 13.68 -8.92
CA PRO A 768 -39.48 13.18 -9.91
C PRO A 768 -38.05 13.69 -9.71
N ALA A 769 -37.05 12.84 -9.99
CA ALA A 769 -35.64 13.18 -9.82
C ALA A 769 -35.23 14.43 -10.63
N GLY A 770 -35.73 14.56 -11.86
CA GLY A 770 -35.49 15.74 -12.72
C GLY A 770 -36.12 17.04 -12.21
N SER A 771 -36.99 16.97 -11.20
CA SER A 771 -37.66 18.12 -10.57
C SER A 771 -37.15 18.36 -9.13
N GLY A 772 -36.04 17.73 -8.73
CA GLY A 772 -35.42 17.93 -7.42
C GLY A 772 -35.93 17.02 -6.30
N GLY A 773 -36.67 15.96 -6.61
CA GLY A 773 -37.06 14.90 -5.67
C GLY A 773 -36.24 13.61 -5.81
N MET A 774 -36.71 12.51 -5.22
CA MET A 774 -36.05 11.19 -5.32
C MET A 774 -36.61 10.28 -6.42
N GLY A 775 -37.79 10.60 -6.97
CA GLY A 775 -38.43 9.82 -8.05
C GLY A 775 -38.86 8.41 -7.66
N LEU A 776 -39.10 8.14 -6.37
CA LEU A 776 -39.50 6.82 -5.88
C LEU A 776 -40.94 6.50 -6.29
N ARG A 777 -41.21 5.25 -6.64
CA ARG A 777 -42.53 4.79 -7.13
C ARG A 777 -43.40 4.16 -6.07
N ARG A 778 -42.82 3.78 -4.94
CA ARG A 778 -43.53 3.15 -3.81
C ARG A 778 -42.76 3.34 -2.52
N LEU A 779 -43.46 3.88 -1.51
CA LEU A 779 -42.97 3.95 -0.13
C LEU A 779 -43.70 2.91 0.70
N THR A 780 -42.99 2.27 1.61
CA THR A 780 -43.55 1.31 2.56
C THR A 780 -43.19 1.73 3.96
N ILE A 781 -44.05 1.40 4.92
CA ILE A 781 -43.74 1.59 6.33
C ILE A 781 -44.45 0.51 7.14
N ARG A 782 -43.79 0.04 8.20
CA ARG A 782 -44.35 -0.91 9.14
C ARG A 782 -44.23 -0.39 10.56
N HIS A 783 -45.16 -0.80 11.41
CA HIS A 783 -45.11 -0.51 12.83
C HIS A 783 -45.81 -1.62 13.63
N ALA A 784 -45.40 -1.80 14.89
CA ALA A 784 -46.07 -2.70 15.83
C ALA A 784 -47.54 -2.30 16.00
N ALA A 785 -48.46 -3.25 15.93
CA ALA A 785 -49.91 -3.01 15.85
C ALA A 785 -50.49 -2.19 17.01
N ASP A 786 -49.88 -2.26 18.19
CA ASP A 786 -50.26 -1.51 19.40
C ASP A 786 -49.61 -0.11 19.48
N ASN A 787 -48.74 0.27 18.54
CA ASN A 787 -48.18 1.62 18.43
C ASN A 787 -49.17 2.61 17.77
N ALA A 788 -50.13 3.08 18.56
CA ALA A 788 -51.14 4.04 18.13
C ALA A 788 -50.57 5.40 17.67
N GLY A 789 -49.39 5.79 18.15
CA GLY A 789 -48.72 7.03 17.72
C GLY A 789 -48.23 6.96 16.28
N SER A 790 -47.52 5.89 15.95
CA SER A 790 -47.03 5.61 14.60
C SER A 790 -48.20 5.45 13.61
N ARG A 791 -49.25 4.68 14.00
CA ARG A 791 -50.46 4.52 13.19
C ARG A 791 -51.07 5.86 12.74
N ARG A 792 -51.27 6.80 13.68
CA ARG A 792 -51.84 8.12 13.37
C ARG A 792 -50.94 8.94 12.43
N ALA A 793 -49.63 8.85 12.58
CA ALA A 793 -48.70 9.57 11.72
C ALA A 793 -48.69 9.01 10.29
N ILE A 794 -48.70 7.68 10.16
CA ILE A 794 -48.71 6.95 8.88
C ILE A 794 -50.00 7.24 8.12
N GLU A 795 -51.16 6.98 8.73
CA GLU A 795 -52.48 7.24 8.11
C GLU A 795 -52.64 8.74 7.78
N GLY A 796 -52.16 9.63 8.64
CA GLY A 796 -52.20 11.09 8.41
C GLY A 796 -51.27 11.60 7.30
N ALA A 797 -50.32 10.79 6.84
CA ALA A 797 -49.47 11.08 5.69
C ALA A 797 -49.99 10.44 4.37
N GLY A 798 -51.16 9.79 4.41
CA GLY A 798 -51.84 9.25 3.23
C GLY A 798 -51.58 7.76 2.96
N PHE A 799 -50.73 7.11 3.75
CA PHE A 799 -50.40 5.70 3.59
C PHE A 799 -51.64 4.79 3.76
N GLN A 800 -51.75 3.79 2.90
CA GLN A 800 -52.82 2.79 2.91
C GLN A 800 -52.35 1.49 3.57
N ARG A 801 -53.21 0.89 4.39
CA ARG A 801 -52.90 -0.39 5.06
C ARG A 801 -53.00 -1.52 4.04
N ILE A 802 -51.93 -2.29 3.88
CA ILE A 802 -51.86 -3.42 2.94
C ILE A 802 -51.80 -4.79 3.61
N GLY A 803 -51.49 -4.86 4.91
CA GLY A 803 -51.38 -6.16 5.56
C GLY A 803 -51.08 -6.14 7.05
N LEU A 804 -50.95 -7.34 7.60
CA LEU A 804 -50.51 -7.63 8.96
C LEU A 804 -49.50 -8.79 8.91
N ALA A 805 -48.28 -8.55 9.36
CA ALA A 805 -47.24 -9.56 9.48
C ALA A 805 -47.20 -10.04 10.94
N ARG A 806 -47.65 -11.28 11.18
CA ARG A 806 -47.76 -11.82 12.53
C ARG A 806 -46.38 -12.09 13.14
N ARG A 807 -46.14 -11.61 14.36
CA ARG A 807 -44.87 -11.76 15.10
C ARG A 807 -43.62 -11.32 14.31
N ALA A 808 -43.74 -10.26 13.53
CA ALA A 808 -42.67 -9.76 12.66
C ALA A 808 -41.82 -8.64 13.30
N GLY A 809 -42.41 -7.87 14.21
CA GLY A 809 -41.72 -6.76 14.88
C GLY A 809 -41.00 -7.25 16.14
N ASN A 810 -39.71 -6.97 16.26
CA ASN A 810 -38.97 -7.21 17.51
C ASN A 810 -39.31 -6.11 18.52
N LEU A 811 -39.64 -6.49 19.75
CA LEU A 811 -39.79 -5.56 20.87
C LEU A 811 -38.55 -5.60 21.76
N GLY A 812 -38.31 -4.51 22.49
CA GLY A 812 -37.13 -4.36 23.35
C GLY A 812 -37.03 -5.35 24.52
N ASP A 813 -38.13 -6.04 24.86
CA ASP A 813 -38.16 -7.10 25.87
C ASP A 813 -37.84 -8.50 25.31
N GLY A 814 -37.46 -8.59 24.03
CA GLY A 814 -37.15 -9.84 23.34
C GLY A 814 -38.39 -10.60 22.84
N THR A 815 -39.59 -10.03 23.01
CA THR A 815 -40.82 -10.58 22.44
C THR A 815 -41.08 -10.07 21.03
N PHE A 816 -42.10 -10.62 20.36
CA PHE A 816 -42.46 -10.28 18.99
C PHE A 816 -43.87 -9.71 18.91
N ALA A 817 -44.03 -8.56 18.27
CA ALA A 817 -45.30 -7.93 17.95
C ALA A 817 -45.76 -8.27 16.52
N ASP A 818 -47.06 -8.18 16.28
CA ASP A 818 -47.60 -8.14 14.92
C ASP A 818 -47.31 -6.77 14.31
N ASP A 819 -46.74 -6.73 13.11
CA ASP A 819 -46.50 -5.49 12.37
C ASP A 819 -47.63 -5.22 11.40
N VAL A 820 -48.16 -4.00 11.42
CA VAL A 820 -49.08 -3.52 10.38
C VAL A 820 -48.26 -2.93 9.25
N LEU A 821 -48.52 -3.41 8.02
CA LEU A 821 -47.82 -2.98 6.81
C LEU A 821 -48.65 -1.93 6.09
N TYR A 822 -47.99 -0.86 5.65
CA TYR A 822 -48.57 0.19 4.83
C TYR A 822 -47.72 0.45 3.58
N ASP A 823 -48.36 0.96 2.54
CA ASP A 823 -47.68 1.57 1.41
C ASP A 823 -48.31 2.88 0.97
N LEU A 824 -47.60 3.59 0.10
CA LEU A 824 -48.05 4.81 -0.54
C LEU A 824 -47.49 4.86 -1.96
N LEU A 825 -48.36 5.08 -2.93
CA LEU A 825 -48.05 5.30 -4.34
C LEU A 825 -48.23 6.78 -4.71
N PRO A 826 -47.58 7.27 -5.78
CA PRO A 826 -47.77 8.63 -6.28
C PRO A 826 -49.24 9.01 -6.52
N GLU A 827 -50.04 8.07 -7.04
CA GLU A 827 -51.47 8.24 -7.32
C GLU A 827 -52.38 8.34 -6.07
N ASP A 828 -51.88 7.95 -4.90
CA ASP A 828 -52.63 8.03 -3.63
C ASP A 828 -52.57 9.43 -3.01
N LEU A 829 -51.67 10.29 -3.49
CA LEU A 829 -51.62 11.68 -3.08
C LEU A 829 -52.70 12.50 -3.79
N PRO A 830 -53.41 13.40 -3.08
CA PRO A 830 -54.32 14.32 -3.73
C PRO A 830 -53.56 15.13 -4.77
N ALA A 831 -54.13 15.29 -5.98
CA ALA A 831 -53.57 16.18 -6.99
C ALA A 831 -53.40 17.58 -6.39
N CYS A 832 -52.16 18.07 -6.38
CA CYS A 832 -51.81 19.40 -5.87
C CYS A 832 -52.58 20.53 -6.56
#